data_AF-A0A1V5YAJ4-F1
#
_entry.id   AF-A0A1V5YAJ4-F1
#
_cell.length_a   1.000
_cell.length_b   1.000
_cell.length_c   1.000
_cell.angle_alpha   90.00
_cell.angle_beta   90.00
_cell.angle_gamma   90.00
#
_symmetry.space_group_name_H-M   'P 1'
#
loop_
_entity.id
_entity.type
_entity.pdbx_description
1 polymer ?
#
loop_
_entity_poly.entity_id
_entity_poly.type
_entity_poly.pdbx_seq_one_letter_code
_entity_poly.pdbx_strand_id
1 'polypeptide(L)'
;MKHTTKSLCRQFLPWHFPVVLSLLVLALLGRSVDSQAGWLSCPPQLAGLPATASHPKERPGLCLRARVHSLRRYLADSWPQPALRCLLLMTLQVHSGQGGRAALLCWPWLLWLWQVARAFWPELEREPVWRGGRWVLWQGQRLLIVSCVVMVVHQVWSAGPQEPAVAALNGGLPVALGCQLCGHDESRVEVVRSPDGGYQATLCGHFSVQVGGDHPFRSRLLLLFLRLLDGPSPRQGSRRTRDGRAPFVRQTQVSDWFGLPQPDVSRIEGYWWRGAWPELFGQSTPEILTPELVRRVARVCATFPWWCQDEVYEHLQSQGVALNRRQVRQAMEQSGWTTLRQELRQRYRWTKGSFRFREKWMVEELLRLVHHLQTCLETGQPLPVEEQIALADLQILAREVGVEAPPPAKARPWLWQVEQVLFGQRQEVQDDTVRCPVCGSTHVGPKSRRPRLKRFYDAEGNLQEVPVYRYYCRNQECPRQTFTHMPPGLVPYSPYRLDLHLRALQAYSWSYSTYRRVGQALQVSEMTVYRWVSAWGHELLPVAAIFGLVRSSGVVGVDEKYVLVPKSDKPEGKRRCWMYVYLAVDVHTYDLLHIAIYPHNTQQSAHAFLLALRAKGYRPQVVVTDLRRDYGPVIALVFPKAQHHECLFHAEQEVSRYLRETLGRDYAQQHPVVEEVRAEVVRVFQVQTKQLARSRYEALLARREAVTQAEPVLEWLFEFLAQHWPHLVNSVENDLIPATNNATEMVIRRFDQHYQNFCGFESIQTAQLYLGVFEKVYRFTPFSRDAQARVRGRSPLQLAGYDLSKMPMNWLCRGYCPLKAETRETDHVPNL
;
A
#
# COMPACT_ATOMS: atom_id res chain seq x y z
N MET A 1 -10.59 -27.89 -61.25
CA MET A 1 -11.14 -26.62 -61.77
C MET A 1 -12.65 -26.69 -61.80
N LYS A 2 -13.34 -25.61 -61.38
CA LYS A 2 -14.80 -25.32 -61.38
C LYS A 2 -15.64 -26.26 -60.49
N HIS A 3 -16.18 -25.89 -59.33
CA HIS A 3 -16.90 -24.67 -58.94
C HIS A 3 -16.76 -24.38 -57.43
N THR A 4 -16.21 -23.22 -57.08
CA THR A 4 -16.41 -22.55 -55.80
C THR A 4 -17.48 -21.47 -55.95
N THR A 5 -18.09 -21.07 -54.83
CA THR A 5 -19.00 -19.94 -54.63
C THR A 5 -20.42 -20.06 -55.20
N LYS A 6 -21.34 -20.59 -54.37
CA LYS A 6 -22.75 -20.14 -54.28
C LYS A 6 -23.53 -20.63 -53.05
N SER A 7 -22.98 -21.49 -52.19
CA SER A 7 -23.72 -22.03 -51.03
C SER A 7 -23.41 -21.39 -49.66
N LEU A 8 -22.41 -20.50 -49.56
CA LEU A 8 -22.01 -19.92 -48.27
C LEU A 8 -22.93 -18.81 -47.75
N CYS A 9 -23.85 -18.25 -48.56
CA CYS A 9 -24.75 -17.19 -48.12
C CYS A 9 -26.06 -17.67 -47.48
N ARG A 10 -26.38 -18.97 -47.48
CA ARG A 10 -27.66 -19.47 -46.89
C ARG A 10 -27.56 -19.92 -45.42
N GLN A 11 -26.36 -19.89 -44.81
CA GLN A 11 -26.17 -20.27 -43.39
C GLN A 11 -25.94 -19.09 -42.43
N PHE A 12 -25.92 -17.84 -42.92
CA PHE A 12 -25.69 -16.64 -42.08
C PHE A 12 -26.96 -15.99 -41.51
N LEU A 13 -28.15 -16.41 -41.94
CA LEU A 13 -29.41 -15.80 -41.50
C LEU A 13 -29.78 -15.99 -40.00
N PRO A 14 -29.52 -17.14 -39.34
CA PRO A 14 -29.90 -17.29 -37.93
C PRO A 14 -28.94 -16.60 -36.95
N TRP A 15 -27.78 -16.11 -37.41
CA TRP A 15 -26.79 -15.40 -36.59
C TRP A 15 -27.01 -13.88 -36.52
N HIS A 16 -27.84 -13.31 -37.40
CA HIS A 16 -28.16 -11.89 -37.37
C HIS A 16 -29.09 -11.51 -36.23
N PHE A 17 -30.00 -12.39 -35.81
CA PHE A 17 -30.92 -12.11 -34.71
C PHE A 17 -30.20 -11.81 -33.38
N PRO A 18 -29.26 -12.64 -32.89
CA PRO A 18 -28.55 -12.33 -31.64
C PRO A 18 -27.63 -11.10 -31.77
N VAL A 19 -26.98 -10.87 -32.91
CA VAL A 19 -26.12 -9.69 -33.11
C VAL A 19 -26.95 -8.40 -33.15
N VAL A 20 -28.08 -8.39 -33.85
CA VAL A 20 -29.01 -7.25 -33.90
C VAL A 20 -29.67 -7.05 -32.53
N LEU A 21 -30.02 -8.13 -31.82
CA LEU A 21 -30.55 -8.08 -30.46
C LEU A 21 -29.52 -7.52 -29.47
N SER A 22 -28.26 -7.93 -29.55
CA SER A 22 -27.17 -7.40 -28.71
C SER A 22 -26.91 -5.92 -29.00
N LEU A 23 -26.93 -5.50 -30.27
CA LEU A 23 -26.81 -4.08 -30.66
C LEU A 23 -28.01 -3.24 -30.20
N LEU A 24 -29.23 -3.79 -30.27
CA LEU A 24 -30.46 -3.18 -29.75
C LEU A 24 -30.43 -3.02 -28.22
N VAL A 25 -29.99 -4.05 -27.50
CA VAL A 25 -29.86 -4.03 -26.03
C VAL A 25 -28.81 -2.98 -25.61
N LEU A 26 -27.66 -2.93 -26.30
CA LEU A 26 -26.63 -1.89 -26.11
C LEU A 26 -27.17 -0.47 -26.37
N ALA A 27 -27.96 -0.32 -27.43
CA ALA A 27 -28.53 0.97 -27.83
C ALA A 27 -29.66 1.46 -26.92
N LEU A 28 -30.48 0.55 -26.36
CA LEU A 28 -31.63 0.87 -25.51
C LEU A 28 -31.27 1.00 -24.02
N LEU A 29 -30.27 0.26 -23.54
CA LEU A 29 -29.86 0.25 -22.13
C LEU A 29 -28.58 1.05 -21.86
N GLY A 30 -27.81 1.41 -22.90
CA GLY A 30 -26.64 2.27 -22.78
C GLY A 30 -25.45 1.64 -22.03
N ARG A 31 -25.40 0.31 -21.92
CA ARG A 31 -24.29 -0.45 -21.32
C ARG A 31 -23.87 -1.54 -22.28
N SER A 32 -22.57 -1.85 -22.34
CA SER A 32 -22.09 -3.07 -22.98
C SER A 32 -22.74 -4.27 -22.32
N VAL A 33 -23.25 -5.19 -23.13
CA VAL A 33 -23.53 -6.54 -22.65
C VAL A 33 -22.16 -7.14 -22.39
N ASP A 34 -21.78 -7.25 -21.11
CA ASP A 34 -20.55 -7.95 -20.73
C ASP A 34 -20.66 -9.38 -21.26
N SER A 35 -19.91 -9.66 -22.31
CA SER A 35 -19.89 -10.97 -22.93
C SER A 35 -19.06 -11.90 -22.04
N GLN A 36 -19.74 -12.83 -21.36
CA GLN A 36 -19.55 -14.27 -21.49
C GLN A 36 -20.26 -14.98 -20.32
N ALA A 37 -21.14 -15.92 -20.66
CA ALA A 37 -21.63 -16.97 -19.75
C ALA A 37 -20.43 -17.69 -19.10
N GLY A 38 -20.43 -18.15 -17.86
CA GLY A 38 -21.43 -18.23 -16.80
C GLY A 38 -20.72 -18.76 -15.54
N TRP A 39 -21.43 -18.74 -14.41
CA TRP A 39 -20.98 -19.16 -13.06
C TRP A 39 -20.10 -18.16 -12.31
N LEU A 40 -20.71 -17.10 -11.77
CA LEU A 40 -20.41 -16.59 -10.43
C LEU A 40 -21.70 -16.00 -9.86
N SER A 41 -22.14 -16.54 -8.75
CA SER A 41 -23.24 -16.05 -7.92
C SER A 41 -23.00 -14.59 -7.52
N CYS A 42 -23.87 -13.68 -7.92
CA CYS A 42 -24.00 -12.39 -7.24
C CYS A 42 -24.50 -12.64 -5.81
N PRO A 43 -23.89 -12.05 -4.77
CA PRO A 43 -24.54 -11.99 -3.47
C PRO A 43 -25.76 -11.04 -3.56
N PRO A 44 -26.78 -11.23 -2.69
CA PRO A 44 -27.98 -10.41 -2.72
C PRO A 44 -27.66 -8.93 -2.46
N GLN A 45 -28.43 -8.05 -3.12
CA GLN A 45 -28.54 -6.65 -2.73
C GLN A 45 -29.01 -6.58 -1.27
N LEU A 46 -28.11 -6.16 -0.38
CA LEU A 46 -28.48 -5.78 0.98
C LEU A 46 -29.38 -4.55 0.90
N ALA A 47 -30.64 -4.76 1.28
CA ALA A 47 -31.59 -3.71 1.53
C ALA A 47 -31.08 -2.76 2.63
N GLY A 48 -31.21 -1.46 2.36
CA GLY A 48 -31.42 -0.38 3.31
C GLY A 48 -30.59 -0.37 4.60
N LEU A 49 -29.47 0.34 4.58
CA LEU A 49 -29.04 1.10 5.76
C LEU A 49 -29.45 2.57 5.53
N PRO A 50 -30.11 3.22 6.50
CA PRO A 50 -30.59 4.58 6.34
C PRO A 50 -29.40 5.53 6.15
N ALA A 51 -29.46 6.34 5.11
CA ALA A 51 -28.53 7.43 4.89
C ALA A 51 -28.48 8.31 6.14
N THR A 52 -27.37 8.25 6.87
CA THR A 52 -27.04 9.29 7.83
C THR A 52 -26.91 10.59 7.03
N ALA A 53 -27.82 11.52 7.32
CA ALA A 53 -27.86 12.85 6.74
C ALA A 53 -26.53 13.56 7.03
N SER A 54 -25.62 13.47 6.07
CA SER A 54 -24.46 14.35 6.01
C SER A 54 -24.92 15.62 5.31
N HIS A 55 -25.00 16.70 6.10
CA HIS A 55 -25.22 18.04 5.57
C HIS A 55 -24.21 18.31 4.43
N PRO A 56 -24.66 18.90 3.31
CA PRO A 56 -23.78 19.19 2.19
C PRO A 56 -22.81 20.30 2.60
N LYS A 57 -21.59 19.93 3.01
CA LYS A 57 -20.47 20.87 3.04
C LYS A 57 -20.22 21.32 1.61
N GLU A 58 -20.42 22.62 1.36
CA GLU A 58 -20.03 23.27 0.12
C GLU A 58 -18.55 22.99 -0.14
N ARG A 59 -18.28 22.19 -1.17
CA ARG A 59 -16.92 21.93 -1.63
C ARG A 59 -16.43 23.19 -2.37
N PRO A 60 -15.23 23.70 -2.09
CA PRO A 60 -14.65 24.79 -2.86
C PRO A 60 -14.52 24.35 -4.33
N GLY A 61 -14.84 25.27 -5.26
CA GLY A 61 -14.90 25.00 -6.69
C GLY A 61 -13.60 24.38 -7.22
N LEU A 62 -13.73 23.33 -8.03
CA LEU A 62 -12.58 22.67 -8.68
C LEU A 62 -11.79 23.69 -9.52
N CYS A 63 -10.46 23.68 -9.37
CA CYS A 63 -9.52 24.47 -10.17
C CYS A 63 -9.70 24.21 -11.68
N LEU A 64 -9.54 25.24 -12.52
CA LEU A 64 -9.71 25.18 -13.97
C LEU A 64 -8.86 24.06 -14.61
N ARG A 65 -7.66 23.81 -14.08
CA ARG A 65 -6.78 22.71 -14.54
C ARG A 65 -7.38 21.32 -14.31
N ALA A 66 -8.07 21.12 -13.18
CA ALA A 66 -8.75 19.86 -12.89
C ALA A 66 -9.99 19.67 -13.79
N ARG A 67 -10.72 20.75 -14.09
CA ARG A 67 -11.85 20.73 -15.03
C ARG A 67 -11.40 20.36 -16.45
N VAL A 68 -10.31 20.95 -16.93
CA VAL A 68 -9.74 20.64 -18.26
C VAL A 68 -9.24 19.19 -18.32
N HIS A 69 -8.62 18.68 -17.26
CA HIS A 69 -8.16 17.29 -17.21
C HIS A 69 -9.32 16.28 -17.21
N SER A 70 -10.36 16.54 -16.41
CA SER A 70 -11.60 15.75 -16.38
C SER A 70 -12.28 15.73 -17.76
N LEU A 71 -12.36 16.91 -18.41
CA LEU A 71 -12.90 17.05 -19.76
C LEU A 71 -12.09 16.24 -20.78
N ARG A 72 -10.76 16.33 -20.79
CA ARG A 72 -9.91 15.58 -21.73
C ARG A 72 -10.11 14.07 -21.62
N ARG A 73 -10.14 13.55 -20.39
CA ARG A 73 -10.35 12.12 -20.14
C ARG A 73 -11.75 11.68 -20.58
N TYR A 74 -12.77 12.46 -20.23
CA TYR A 74 -14.15 12.18 -20.64
C TYR A 74 -14.30 12.17 -22.17
N LEU A 75 -13.70 13.13 -22.88
CA LEU A 75 -13.74 13.19 -24.34
C LEU A 75 -13.08 11.96 -24.98
N ALA A 76 -11.91 11.53 -24.48
CA ALA A 76 -11.19 10.37 -25.00
C ALA A 76 -11.97 9.07 -24.82
N ASP A 77 -12.60 8.88 -23.66
CA ASP A 77 -13.25 7.61 -23.31
C ASP A 77 -14.69 7.49 -23.85
N SER A 78 -15.38 8.61 -24.13
CA SER A 78 -16.84 8.59 -24.41
C SER A 78 -17.26 8.89 -25.85
N TRP A 79 -16.38 9.41 -26.72
CA TRP A 79 -16.73 9.76 -28.10
C TRP A 79 -17.15 8.57 -29.01
N PRO A 80 -16.73 7.30 -28.79
CA PRO A 80 -17.19 6.20 -29.65
C PRO A 80 -18.69 5.91 -29.49
N GLN A 81 -19.27 6.27 -28.34
CA GLN A 81 -20.67 6.00 -28.02
C GLN A 81 -21.66 6.74 -28.94
N PRO A 82 -21.58 8.08 -29.13
CA PRO A 82 -22.45 8.76 -30.08
C PRO A 82 -22.19 8.30 -31.53
N ALA A 83 -20.94 8.02 -31.92
CA ALA A 83 -20.61 7.53 -33.25
C ALA A 83 -21.30 6.19 -33.58
N LEU A 84 -21.23 5.22 -32.67
CA LEU A 84 -21.87 3.90 -32.84
C LEU A 84 -23.39 4.02 -32.92
N ARG A 85 -23.98 4.92 -32.13
CA ARG A 85 -25.43 5.19 -32.16
C ARG A 85 -25.88 5.89 -33.44
N CYS A 86 -25.06 6.80 -33.97
CA CYS A 86 -25.33 7.42 -35.27
C CYS A 86 -25.26 6.39 -36.39
N LEU A 87 -24.27 5.51 -36.37
CA LEU A 87 -24.17 4.40 -37.32
C LEU A 87 -25.41 3.49 -37.24
N LEU A 88 -25.86 3.13 -36.04
CA LEU A 88 -27.08 2.33 -35.87
C LEU A 88 -28.33 3.05 -36.41
N LEU A 89 -28.48 4.35 -36.14
CA LEU A 89 -29.61 5.12 -36.69
C LEU A 89 -29.53 5.22 -38.22
N MET A 90 -28.34 5.40 -38.79
CA MET A 90 -28.15 5.40 -40.24
C MET A 90 -28.51 4.05 -40.87
N THR A 91 -28.05 2.93 -40.29
CA THR A 91 -28.38 1.60 -40.82
C THR A 91 -29.87 1.33 -40.73
N LEU A 92 -30.51 1.67 -39.61
CA LEU A 92 -31.96 1.54 -39.45
C LEU A 92 -32.75 2.43 -40.43
N GLN A 93 -32.27 3.64 -40.73
CA GLN A 93 -32.89 4.52 -41.73
C GLN A 93 -32.74 3.99 -43.16
N VAL A 94 -31.56 3.48 -43.52
CA VAL A 94 -31.34 2.85 -44.84
C VAL A 94 -32.25 1.64 -45.01
N HIS A 95 -32.40 0.82 -43.98
CA HIS A 95 -33.26 -0.36 -44.02
C HIS A 95 -34.75 -0.06 -43.93
N SER A 96 -35.16 1.09 -43.39
CA SER A 96 -36.57 1.49 -43.32
C SER A 96 -37.10 2.13 -44.61
N GLY A 97 -36.23 2.32 -45.61
CA GLY A 97 -36.59 2.89 -46.92
C GLY A 97 -37.08 4.34 -46.88
N GLN A 98 -37.07 4.99 -45.71
CA GLN A 98 -37.43 6.38 -45.56
C GLN A 98 -36.18 7.24 -45.48
N GLY A 99 -36.09 8.26 -46.34
CA GLY A 99 -35.09 9.31 -46.25
C GLY A 99 -35.28 10.11 -44.96
N GLY A 100 -34.73 9.62 -43.85
CA GLY A 100 -34.83 10.27 -42.56
C GLY A 100 -34.22 11.66 -42.59
N ARG A 101 -34.82 12.62 -41.86
CA ARG A 101 -34.23 13.95 -41.69
C ARG A 101 -32.86 13.80 -41.03
N ALA A 102 -31.79 14.18 -41.74
CA ALA A 102 -30.41 14.06 -41.27
C ALA A 102 -30.19 14.67 -39.87
N ALA A 103 -30.99 15.67 -39.48
CA ALA A 103 -31.00 16.26 -38.15
C ALA A 103 -31.20 15.24 -36.99
N LEU A 104 -31.90 14.13 -37.23
CA LEU A 104 -32.12 13.08 -36.23
C LEU A 104 -30.85 12.27 -35.93
N LEU A 105 -29.90 12.22 -36.88
CA LEU A 105 -28.59 11.59 -36.67
C LEU A 105 -27.70 12.42 -35.73
N CYS A 106 -27.99 13.71 -35.55
CA CYS A 106 -27.26 14.56 -34.60
C CYS A 106 -27.70 14.36 -33.14
N TRP A 107 -28.80 13.65 -32.88
CA TRP A 107 -29.37 13.51 -31.54
C TRP A 107 -28.43 12.82 -30.52
N PRO A 108 -27.70 11.73 -30.86
CA PRO A 108 -26.71 11.15 -29.96
C PRO A 108 -25.56 12.13 -29.63
N TRP A 109 -25.18 12.99 -30.57
CA TRP A 109 -24.16 14.02 -30.35
C TRP A 109 -24.65 15.15 -29.44
N LEU A 110 -25.92 15.56 -29.53
CA LEU A 110 -26.51 16.54 -28.62
C LEU A 110 -26.53 16.03 -27.18
N LEU A 111 -26.94 14.78 -26.96
CA LEU A 111 -26.90 14.14 -25.65
C LEU A 111 -25.45 14.04 -25.13
N TRP A 112 -24.49 13.71 -25.98
CA TRP A 112 -23.09 13.63 -25.60
C TRP A 112 -22.52 15.00 -25.23
N LEU A 113 -22.76 16.04 -26.03
CA LEU A 113 -22.36 17.42 -25.71
C LEU A 113 -22.97 17.91 -24.39
N TRP A 114 -24.21 17.53 -24.10
CA TRP A 114 -24.84 17.80 -22.80
C TRP A 114 -24.09 17.14 -21.62
N GLN A 115 -23.50 15.97 -21.83
CA GLN A 115 -22.69 15.31 -20.81
C GLN A 115 -21.25 15.85 -20.75
N VAL A 116 -20.68 16.29 -21.87
CA VAL A 116 -19.38 16.98 -21.93
C VAL A 116 -19.42 18.28 -21.13
N ALA A 117 -20.49 19.07 -21.29
CA ALA A 117 -20.68 20.29 -20.50
C ALA A 117 -20.76 20.01 -19.00
N ARG A 118 -21.41 18.91 -18.58
CA ARG A 118 -21.39 18.44 -17.17
C ARG A 118 -19.98 18.08 -16.70
N ALA A 119 -19.17 17.43 -17.53
CA ALA A 119 -17.81 17.03 -17.14
C ALA A 119 -16.91 18.25 -16.83
N PHE A 120 -17.20 19.40 -17.45
CA PHE A 120 -16.48 20.66 -17.25
C PHE A 120 -17.11 21.54 -16.14
N TRP A 121 -18.44 21.58 -16.04
CA TRP A 121 -19.20 22.25 -14.98
C TRP A 121 -20.03 21.24 -14.17
N PRO A 122 -19.42 20.54 -13.19
CA PRO A 122 -20.12 19.58 -12.36
C PRO A 122 -21.21 20.23 -11.50
N GLU A 123 -21.17 21.55 -11.32
CA GLU A 123 -22.21 22.30 -10.60
C GLU A 123 -23.58 22.22 -11.28
N LEU A 124 -23.63 22.08 -12.62
CA LEU A 124 -24.86 21.98 -13.40
C LEU A 124 -25.71 20.76 -13.02
N GLU A 125 -25.13 19.71 -12.40
CA GLU A 125 -25.89 18.52 -11.98
C GLU A 125 -26.90 18.82 -10.85
N ARG A 126 -26.69 19.90 -10.09
CA ARG A 126 -27.60 20.32 -9.03
C ARG A 126 -28.86 20.98 -9.58
N GLU A 127 -28.74 21.64 -10.74
CA GLU A 127 -29.83 22.36 -11.39
C GLU A 127 -30.90 21.38 -11.92
N PRO A 128 -32.19 21.57 -11.55
CA PRO A 128 -33.26 20.68 -11.98
C PRO A 128 -33.47 20.73 -13.50
N VAL A 129 -33.25 21.89 -14.12
CA VAL A 129 -33.34 22.07 -15.59
C VAL A 129 -32.32 21.19 -16.32
N TRP A 130 -31.11 21.06 -15.77
CA TRP A 130 -30.05 20.27 -16.39
C TRP A 130 -30.33 18.76 -16.33
N ARG A 131 -30.86 18.30 -15.18
CA ARG A 131 -31.33 16.91 -15.00
C ARG A 131 -32.52 16.60 -15.90
N GLY A 132 -33.46 17.54 -16.02
CA GLY A 132 -34.59 17.47 -16.94
C GLY A 132 -34.12 17.36 -18.40
N GLY A 133 -33.23 18.25 -18.84
CA GLY A 133 -32.68 18.25 -20.19
C GLY A 133 -31.97 16.94 -20.56
N ARG A 134 -31.15 16.39 -19.64
CA ARG A 134 -30.52 15.08 -19.84
C ARG A 134 -31.56 13.96 -20.00
N TRP A 135 -32.59 13.95 -19.15
CA TRP A 135 -33.64 12.94 -19.22
C TRP A 135 -34.41 13.04 -20.55
N VAL A 136 -34.78 14.25 -20.98
CA VAL A 136 -35.47 14.49 -22.25
C VAL A 136 -34.61 14.04 -23.43
N LEU A 137 -33.33 14.44 -23.49
CA LEU A 137 -32.42 14.03 -24.55
C LEU A 137 -32.23 12.51 -24.58
N TRP A 138 -32.17 11.86 -23.41
CA TRP A 138 -32.08 10.41 -23.31
C TRP A 138 -33.34 9.70 -23.81
N GLN A 139 -34.54 10.12 -23.37
CA GLN A 139 -35.79 9.51 -23.83
C GLN A 139 -36.03 9.78 -25.31
N GLY A 140 -35.71 10.96 -25.81
CA GLY A 140 -35.79 11.28 -27.24
C GLY A 140 -34.93 10.34 -28.08
N GLN A 141 -33.71 10.02 -27.63
CA GLN A 141 -32.85 9.07 -28.33
C GLN A 141 -33.46 7.66 -28.35
N ARG A 142 -34.06 7.22 -27.24
CA ARG A 142 -34.71 5.89 -27.14
C ARG A 142 -35.92 5.80 -28.05
N LEU A 143 -36.76 6.82 -28.06
CA LEU A 143 -37.93 6.89 -28.93
C LEU A 143 -37.52 6.86 -30.41
N LEU A 144 -36.46 7.58 -30.79
CA LEU A 144 -35.92 7.55 -32.15
C LEU A 144 -35.48 6.15 -32.56
N ILE A 145 -34.70 5.46 -31.71
CA ILE A 145 -34.23 4.11 -32.02
C ILE A 145 -35.41 3.12 -32.10
N VAL A 146 -36.32 3.14 -31.13
CA VAL A 146 -37.49 2.24 -31.12
C VAL A 146 -38.39 2.50 -32.34
N SER A 147 -38.67 3.75 -32.66
CA SER A 147 -39.50 4.09 -33.82
C SER A 147 -38.89 3.60 -35.13
N CYS A 148 -37.58 3.77 -35.33
CA CYS A 148 -36.88 3.27 -36.51
C CYS A 148 -36.95 1.73 -36.59
N VAL A 149 -36.79 1.04 -35.46
CA VAL A 149 -36.86 -0.44 -35.40
C VAL A 149 -38.26 -0.94 -35.70
N VAL A 150 -39.29 -0.31 -35.10
CA VAL A 150 -40.69 -0.64 -35.38
C VAL A 150 -41.01 -0.44 -36.85
N MET A 151 -40.51 0.63 -37.48
CA MET A 151 -40.68 0.85 -38.91
C MET A 151 -40.00 -0.22 -39.77
N VAL A 152 -38.76 -0.61 -39.45
CA VAL A 152 -38.07 -1.71 -40.17
C VAL A 152 -38.83 -3.02 -40.02
N VAL A 153 -39.28 -3.36 -38.80
CA VAL A 153 -40.08 -4.57 -38.56
C VAL A 153 -41.40 -4.52 -39.31
N HIS A 154 -42.09 -3.37 -39.29
CA HIS A 154 -43.33 -3.16 -40.03
C HIS A 154 -43.11 -3.29 -41.54
N GLN A 155 -42.00 -2.77 -42.09
CA GLN A 155 -41.68 -2.90 -43.51
C GLN A 155 -41.36 -4.35 -43.90
N VAL A 156 -40.60 -5.08 -43.06
CA VAL A 156 -40.34 -6.51 -43.26
C VAL A 156 -41.63 -7.33 -43.20
N TRP A 157 -42.56 -6.98 -42.31
CA TRP A 157 -43.87 -7.63 -42.22
C TRP A 157 -44.83 -7.25 -43.35
N SER A 158 -44.82 -5.99 -43.80
CA SER A 158 -45.71 -5.51 -44.87
C SER A 158 -45.19 -5.84 -46.27
N ALA A 159 -43.91 -6.19 -46.44
CA ALA A 159 -43.35 -6.61 -47.71
C ALA A 159 -43.91 -7.95 -48.23
N GLY A 160 -44.59 -8.75 -47.40
CA GLY A 160 -45.17 -10.04 -47.79
C GLY A 160 -44.12 -11.08 -48.22
N PRO A 161 -44.42 -12.39 -48.15
CA PRO A 161 -43.44 -13.43 -48.44
C PRO A 161 -43.26 -13.61 -49.95
N GLN A 162 -42.54 -12.69 -50.60
CA GLN A 162 -42.00 -12.92 -51.94
C GLN A 162 -40.55 -13.37 -51.86
N GLU A 163 -40.31 -14.48 -51.15
CA GLU A 163 -39.19 -15.38 -51.44
C GLU A 163 -39.41 -16.73 -50.71
N PRO A 164 -39.13 -17.88 -51.35
CA PRO A 164 -39.59 -19.21 -50.94
C PRO A 164 -38.89 -19.78 -49.69
N ALA A 165 -38.19 -18.96 -48.90
CA ALA A 165 -37.49 -19.39 -47.69
C ALA A 165 -38.36 -19.38 -46.42
N VAL A 166 -39.53 -18.73 -46.45
CA VAL A 166 -40.39 -18.52 -45.26
C VAL A 166 -41.62 -19.46 -45.24
N ALA A 167 -41.90 -20.16 -46.34
CA ALA A 167 -42.95 -21.19 -46.39
C ALA A 167 -42.59 -22.49 -45.64
N ALA A 168 -41.31 -22.69 -45.29
CA ALA A 168 -40.83 -23.87 -44.56
C ALA A 168 -41.07 -23.81 -43.03
N LEU A 169 -41.66 -22.73 -42.51
CA LEU A 169 -41.87 -22.55 -41.06
C LEU A 169 -43.35 -22.65 -40.61
N ASN A 170 -44.30 -22.75 -41.54
CA ASN A 170 -45.74 -22.80 -41.20
C ASN A 170 -46.47 -24.07 -41.70
N GLY A 171 -45.76 -25.05 -42.26
CA GLY A 171 -46.31 -26.38 -42.55
C GLY A 171 -45.79 -27.38 -41.52
N GLY A 172 -46.69 -27.94 -40.70
CA GLY A 172 -46.37 -28.90 -39.65
C GLY A 172 -45.46 -30.03 -40.13
N LEU A 173 -44.46 -30.36 -39.29
CA LEU A 173 -43.54 -31.47 -39.52
C LEU A 173 -44.33 -32.75 -39.83
N PRO A 174 -44.20 -33.35 -41.03
CA PRO A 174 -44.58 -34.74 -41.20
C PRO A 174 -43.49 -35.59 -40.57
N VAL A 175 -43.84 -36.26 -39.48
CA VAL A 175 -43.08 -37.38 -38.92
C VAL A 175 -43.15 -38.52 -39.94
N ALA A 176 -42.18 -38.58 -40.85
CA ALA A 176 -41.92 -39.73 -41.69
C ALA A 176 -40.82 -40.57 -41.04
N LEU A 177 -41.17 -41.76 -40.58
CA LEU A 177 -40.34 -42.71 -39.83
C LEU A 177 -39.47 -43.59 -40.75
N GLY A 178 -38.80 -42.98 -41.74
CA GLY A 178 -37.97 -43.70 -42.70
C GLY A 178 -36.90 -42.82 -43.34
N CYS A 179 -35.82 -43.42 -43.82
CA CYS A 179 -34.75 -42.69 -44.51
C CYS A 179 -35.24 -42.21 -45.88
N GLN A 180 -35.42 -40.89 -46.03
CA GLN A 180 -35.94 -40.26 -47.26
C GLN A 180 -35.09 -40.48 -48.52
N LEU A 181 -33.86 -41.02 -48.37
CA LEU A 181 -32.94 -41.31 -49.46
C LEU A 181 -33.01 -42.76 -49.96
N CYS A 182 -33.32 -43.75 -49.11
CA CYS A 182 -33.38 -45.17 -49.52
C CYS A 182 -34.79 -45.77 -49.60
N GLY A 183 -35.81 -45.12 -49.02
CA GLY A 183 -37.18 -45.64 -49.04
C GLY A 183 -37.41 -46.94 -48.25
N HIS A 184 -36.45 -47.36 -47.42
CA HIS A 184 -36.64 -48.46 -46.48
C HIS A 184 -37.31 -47.99 -45.18
N ASP A 185 -38.32 -48.74 -44.72
CA ASP A 185 -39.07 -48.49 -43.47
C ASP A 185 -38.24 -48.79 -42.20
N GLU A 186 -37.12 -49.53 -42.31
CA GLU A 186 -36.26 -49.86 -41.17
C GLU A 186 -34.97 -49.06 -41.20
N SER A 187 -34.72 -48.29 -40.13
CA SER A 187 -33.40 -47.69 -39.90
C SER A 187 -32.36 -48.78 -39.66
N ARG A 188 -31.17 -48.69 -40.26
CA ARG A 188 -30.08 -49.66 -40.09
C ARG A 188 -28.75 -48.95 -39.85
N VAL A 189 -27.95 -49.47 -38.91
CA VAL A 189 -26.57 -49.02 -38.63
C VAL A 189 -25.67 -50.22 -38.79
N GLU A 190 -24.64 -50.09 -39.61
CA GLU A 190 -23.57 -51.07 -39.73
C GLU A 190 -22.24 -50.41 -39.40
N VAL A 191 -21.40 -51.08 -38.59
CA VAL A 191 -20.06 -50.61 -38.26
C VAL A 191 -19.07 -51.68 -38.68
N VAL A 192 -18.16 -51.30 -39.57
CA VAL A 192 -17.10 -52.18 -40.07
C VAL A 192 -15.76 -51.67 -39.55
N ARG A 193 -14.94 -52.56 -39.02
CA ARG A 193 -13.57 -52.25 -38.60
C ARG A 193 -12.65 -52.32 -39.81
N SER A 194 -11.93 -51.24 -40.08
CA SER A 194 -10.96 -51.16 -41.18
C SER A 194 -9.66 -51.89 -40.81
N PRO A 195 -8.88 -52.39 -41.80
CA PRO A 195 -7.60 -53.07 -41.56
C PRO A 195 -6.59 -52.20 -40.79
N ASP A 196 -6.65 -50.88 -40.98
CA ASP A 196 -5.77 -49.89 -40.33
C ASP A 196 -6.15 -49.61 -38.86
N GLY A 197 -7.02 -50.43 -38.26
CA GLY A 197 -7.52 -50.26 -36.89
C GLY A 197 -8.61 -49.20 -36.73
N GLY A 198 -9.01 -48.53 -37.81
CA GLY A 198 -10.11 -47.55 -37.84
C GLY A 198 -11.51 -48.18 -37.85
N TYR A 199 -12.53 -47.34 -37.81
CA TYR A 199 -13.94 -47.74 -37.85
C TYR A 199 -14.70 -46.92 -38.89
N GLN A 200 -15.55 -47.58 -39.67
CA GLN A 200 -16.50 -46.94 -40.57
C GLN A 200 -17.91 -47.31 -40.15
N ALA A 201 -18.71 -46.32 -39.76
CA ALA A 201 -20.13 -46.49 -39.47
C ALA A 201 -20.96 -46.00 -40.64
N THR A 202 -21.86 -46.84 -41.16
CA THR A 202 -22.77 -46.51 -42.26
C THR A 202 -24.21 -46.55 -41.75
N LEU A 203 -24.90 -45.41 -41.84
CA LEU A 203 -26.32 -45.27 -41.51
C LEU A 203 -27.15 -45.41 -42.79
N CYS A 204 -28.06 -46.39 -42.80
CA CYS A 204 -29.00 -46.68 -43.88
C CYS A 204 -28.35 -46.77 -45.29
N GLY A 205 -27.09 -47.22 -45.37
CA GLY A 205 -26.34 -47.41 -46.62
C GLY A 205 -25.84 -46.13 -47.31
N HIS A 206 -26.10 -44.93 -46.78
CA HIS A 206 -25.85 -43.67 -47.51
C HIS A 206 -25.06 -42.62 -46.74
N PHE A 207 -25.08 -42.66 -45.41
CA PHE A 207 -24.27 -41.77 -44.60
C PHE A 207 -23.15 -42.58 -43.93
N SER A 208 -21.93 -42.43 -44.44
CA SER A 208 -20.75 -43.09 -43.88
C SER A 208 -19.88 -42.10 -43.12
N VAL A 209 -19.59 -42.42 -41.86
CA VAL A 209 -18.60 -41.73 -41.04
C VAL A 209 -17.42 -42.65 -40.88
N GLN A 210 -16.25 -42.23 -41.36
CA GLN A 210 -15.01 -42.95 -41.19
C GLN A 210 -14.13 -42.26 -40.16
N VAL A 211 -13.56 -43.06 -39.27
CA VAL A 211 -12.68 -42.61 -38.21
C VAL A 211 -11.40 -43.44 -38.23
N GLY A 212 -10.25 -42.75 -38.29
CA GLY A 212 -8.93 -43.38 -38.26
C GLY A 212 -8.66 -44.13 -36.94
N GLY A 213 -7.90 -45.22 -37.02
CA GLY A 213 -7.46 -46.03 -35.88
C GLY A 213 -6.25 -45.45 -35.14
N ASP A 214 -5.78 -44.28 -35.54
CA ASP A 214 -4.60 -43.59 -35.02
C ASP A 214 -4.79 -43.10 -33.57
N HIS A 215 -6.03 -42.88 -33.13
CA HIS A 215 -6.30 -42.36 -31.79
C HIS A 215 -7.62 -42.90 -31.18
N PRO A 216 -7.57 -43.67 -30.06
CA PRO A 216 -8.73 -44.19 -29.34
C PRO A 216 -9.84 -43.19 -28.99
N PHE A 217 -9.51 -41.92 -28.76
CA PHE A 217 -10.51 -40.86 -28.61
C PHE A 217 -11.51 -40.81 -29.77
N ARG A 218 -11.05 -40.95 -31.01
CA ARG A 218 -11.94 -40.82 -32.17
C ARG A 218 -12.91 -42.01 -32.25
N SER A 219 -12.46 -43.22 -31.92
CA SER A 219 -13.35 -44.39 -31.83
C SER A 219 -14.35 -44.27 -30.68
N ARG A 220 -13.96 -43.66 -29.55
CA ARG A 220 -14.87 -43.34 -28.45
C ARG A 220 -15.90 -42.27 -28.82
N LEU A 221 -15.51 -41.26 -29.59
CA LEU A 221 -16.45 -40.27 -30.11
C LEU A 221 -17.45 -40.90 -31.08
N LEU A 222 -17.00 -41.78 -31.98
CA LEU A 222 -17.89 -42.50 -32.87
C LEU A 222 -18.85 -43.40 -32.07
N LEU A 223 -18.33 -44.10 -31.06
CA LEU A 223 -19.13 -44.90 -30.13
C LEU A 223 -20.19 -44.04 -29.43
N LEU A 224 -19.80 -42.90 -28.86
CA LEU A 224 -20.73 -41.98 -28.20
C LEU A 224 -21.77 -41.45 -29.19
N PHE A 225 -21.35 -41.03 -30.39
CA PHE A 225 -22.25 -40.59 -31.45
C PHE A 225 -23.32 -41.65 -31.78
N LEU A 226 -22.93 -42.91 -31.95
CA LEU A 226 -23.87 -44.01 -32.20
C LEU A 226 -24.82 -44.25 -31.02
N ARG A 227 -24.33 -44.09 -29.80
CA ARG A 227 -25.13 -44.18 -28.56
C ARG A 227 -25.99 -42.94 -28.28
N LEU A 228 -25.79 -41.85 -29.03
CA LEU A 228 -26.65 -40.66 -29.04
C LEU A 228 -27.77 -40.74 -30.09
N LEU A 229 -27.73 -41.71 -31.00
CA LEU A 229 -28.81 -41.92 -31.96
C LEU A 229 -30.04 -42.48 -31.23
N ASP A 230 -31.12 -41.71 -31.22
CA ASP A 230 -32.42 -42.14 -30.72
C ASP A 230 -33.33 -42.53 -31.89
N GLY A 231 -34.04 -43.64 -31.72
CA GLY A 231 -34.95 -44.18 -32.73
C GLY A 231 -36.29 -44.52 -32.12
N PRO A 232 -37.39 -44.46 -32.89
CA PRO A 232 -38.71 -44.91 -32.46
C PRO A 232 -38.76 -46.43 -32.54
N SER A 233 -38.10 -47.12 -31.60
CA SER A 233 -38.21 -48.58 -31.49
C SER A 233 -39.28 -48.99 -30.45
N PRO A 234 -39.98 -50.12 -30.67
CA PRO A 234 -41.20 -50.45 -29.94
C PRO A 234 -40.96 -50.73 -28.45
N ARG A 235 -42.01 -50.52 -27.65
CA ARG A 235 -42.09 -50.86 -26.22
C ARG A 235 -41.82 -52.36 -25.97
N GLN A 236 -40.56 -52.76 -25.87
CA GLN A 236 -40.15 -54.06 -25.34
C GLN A 236 -38.91 -53.92 -24.44
N GLY A 237 -39.12 -54.12 -23.14
CA GLY A 237 -38.22 -54.74 -22.15
C GLY A 237 -36.76 -54.33 -21.97
N SER A 238 -36.20 -53.35 -22.69
CA SER A 238 -34.78 -53.00 -22.54
C SER A 238 -34.53 -51.99 -21.41
N ARG A 239 -33.43 -52.19 -20.67
CA ARG A 239 -33.01 -51.31 -19.56
C ARG A 239 -32.62 -49.94 -20.14
N ARG A 240 -33.28 -48.87 -19.67
CA ARG A 240 -32.91 -47.50 -20.05
C ARG A 240 -31.48 -47.20 -19.64
N THR A 241 -30.83 -46.33 -20.41
CA THR A 241 -29.54 -45.72 -20.03
C THR A 241 -29.69 -44.92 -18.73
N ARG A 242 -28.57 -44.61 -18.07
CA ARG A 242 -28.55 -43.92 -16.77
C ARG A 242 -29.21 -42.53 -16.82
N ASP A 243 -29.24 -41.91 -17.99
CA ASP A 243 -29.88 -40.63 -18.31
C ASP A 243 -31.31 -40.80 -18.89
N GLY A 244 -31.87 -42.00 -18.85
CA GLY A 244 -33.29 -42.27 -19.15
C GLY A 244 -33.62 -42.48 -20.63
N ARG A 245 -32.63 -42.43 -21.53
CA ARG A 245 -32.79 -42.64 -22.97
C ARG A 245 -32.84 -44.13 -23.34
N ALA A 246 -33.43 -44.43 -24.50
CA ALA A 246 -33.44 -45.75 -25.12
C ALA A 246 -32.78 -45.65 -26.50
N PRO A 247 -31.43 -45.66 -26.56
CA PRO A 247 -30.73 -45.42 -27.81
C PRO A 247 -31.06 -46.49 -28.84
N PHE A 248 -31.15 -46.07 -30.11
CA PHE A 248 -31.38 -46.92 -31.26
C PHE A 248 -30.33 -48.04 -31.36
N VAL A 249 -29.06 -47.70 -31.10
CA VAL A 249 -27.96 -48.66 -31.05
C VAL A 249 -27.79 -49.17 -29.61
N ARG A 250 -27.96 -50.47 -29.38
CA ARG A 250 -27.82 -51.07 -28.05
C ARG A 250 -26.36 -51.13 -27.58
N GLN A 251 -26.18 -51.11 -26.26
CA GLN A 251 -24.86 -51.24 -25.64
C GLN A 251 -24.18 -52.57 -26.00
N THR A 252 -24.93 -53.65 -26.16
CA THR A 252 -24.44 -54.95 -26.64
C THR A 252 -23.86 -54.84 -28.06
N GLN A 253 -24.59 -54.19 -28.97
CA GLN A 253 -24.15 -54.01 -30.37
C GLN A 253 -22.86 -53.18 -30.45
N VAL A 254 -22.77 -52.11 -29.67
CA VAL A 254 -21.55 -51.29 -29.59
C VAL A 254 -20.38 -52.06 -28.95
N SER A 255 -20.65 -52.85 -27.90
CA SER A 255 -19.67 -53.74 -27.29
C SER A 255 -19.08 -54.69 -28.34
N ASP A 256 -19.94 -55.29 -29.17
CA ASP A 256 -19.54 -56.24 -30.21
C ASP A 256 -18.78 -55.55 -31.35
N TRP A 257 -19.28 -54.42 -31.86
CA TRP A 257 -18.64 -53.69 -32.96
C TRP A 257 -17.28 -53.10 -32.61
N PHE A 258 -17.13 -52.59 -31.38
CA PHE A 258 -15.88 -51.95 -30.94
C PHE A 258 -14.96 -52.89 -30.15
N GLY A 259 -15.40 -54.12 -29.85
CA GLY A 259 -14.62 -55.09 -29.07
C GLY A 259 -14.36 -54.64 -27.63
N LEU A 260 -15.30 -53.88 -27.04
CA LEU A 260 -15.17 -53.30 -25.69
C LEU A 260 -16.19 -53.92 -24.73
N PRO A 261 -15.79 -54.39 -23.53
CA PRO A 261 -16.73 -54.87 -22.54
C PRO A 261 -17.81 -53.83 -22.19
N GLN A 262 -19.06 -54.25 -21.99
CA GLN A 262 -20.18 -53.36 -21.63
C GLN A 262 -19.91 -52.43 -20.42
N PRO A 263 -19.18 -52.84 -19.36
CA PRO A 263 -18.79 -51.93 -18.28
C PRO A 263 -17.96 -50.74 -18.75
N ASP A 264 -17.06 -50.94 -19.72
CA ASP A 264 -16.21 -49.87 -20.25
C ASP A 264 -17.01 -48.92 -21.15
N VAL A 265 -17.96 -49.45 -21.93
CA VAL A 265 -18.94 -48.62 -22.66
C VAL A 265 -19.73 -47.75 -21.68
N SER A 266 -20.19 -48.31 -20.56
CA SER A 266 -20.91 -47.56 -19.50
C SER A 266 -20.05 -46.47 -18.86
N ARG A 267 -18.74 -46.75 -18.69
CA ARG A 267 -17.77 -45.80 -18.10
C ARG A 267 -17.54 -44.61 -19.03
N ILE A 268 -17.39 -44.86 -20.34
CA ILE A 268 -17.21 -43.83 -21.37
C ILE A 268 -18.44 -42.90 -21.43
N GLU A 269 -19.65 -43.46 -21.45
CA GLU A 269 -20.90 -42.69 -21.37
C GLU A 269 -20.97 -41.84 -20.09
N GLY A 270 -20.52 -42.40 -18.97
CA GLY A 270 -20.46 -41.70 -17.68
C GLY A 270 -19.50 -40.50 -17.67
N TYR A 271 -18.37 -40.55 -18.40
CA TYR A 271 -17.45 -39.43 -18.53
C TYR A 271 -18.05 -38.29 -19.35
N TRP A 272 -18.68 -38.62 -20.48
CA TRP A 272 -19.41 -37.66 -21.29
C TRP A 272 -20.49 -36.93 -20.48
N TRP A 273 -21.31 -37.69 -19.73
CA TRP A 273 -22.42 -37.12 -18.96
C TRP A 273 -21.96 -36.16 -17.84
N ARG A 274 -20.80 -36.41 -17.22
CA ARG A 274 -20.26 -35.53 -16.16
C ARG A 274 -19.46 -34.34 -16.69
N GLY A 275 -19.28 -34.19 -18.01
CA GLY A 275 -18.35 -33.22 -18.56
C GLY A 275 -16.89 -33.49 -18.16
N ALA A 276 -16.57 -34.76 -17.85
CA ALA A 276 -15.26 -35.23 -17.41
C ALA A 276 -14.36 -35.43 -18.65
N TRP A 277 -14.07 -34.30 -19.31
CA TRP A 277 -13.35 -34.24 -20.57
C TRP A 277 -11.97 -34.93 -20.50
N PRO A 278 -11.11 -34.70 -19.49
CA PRO A 278 -9.81 -35.36 -19.39
C PRO A 278 -9.89 -36.90 -19.43
N GLU A 279 -10.88 -37.47 -18.76
CA GLU A 279 -11.12 -38.90 -18.69
C GLU A 279 -11.67 -39.48 -20.00
N LEU A 280 -12.42 -38.67 -20.76
CA LEU A 280 -12.93 -39.04 -22.07
C LEU A 280 -11.82 -39.01 -23.15
N PHE A 281 -10.95 -37.99 -23.10
CA PHE A 281 -9.82 -37.79 -24.02
C PHE A 281 -8.68 -38.79 -23.80
N GLY A 282 -8.57 -39.39 -22.60
CA GLY A 282 -7.46 -40.27 -22.23
C GLY A 282 -7.53 -41.65 -22.88
N GLN A 283 -6.78 -41.87 -23.97
CA GLN A 283 -6.38 -43.22 -24.38
C GLN A 283 -5.84 -43.99 -23.17
N SER A 284 -6.10 -45.28 -23.08
CA SER A 284 -5.56 -46.17 -22.04
C SER A 284 -4.08 -45.91 -21.76
N THR A 285 -3.80 -45.10 -20.73
CA THR A 285 -2.49 -44.84 -20.14
C THR A 285 -2.72 -44.62 -18.64
N PRO A 286 -1.78 -45.00 -17.76
CA PRO A 286 -1.89 -44.92 -16.29
C PRO A 286 -1.91 -43.48 -15.72
N GLU A 287 -2.41 -42.50 -16.49
CA GLU A 287 -2.06 -41.09 -16.36
C GLU A 287 -3.24 -40.15 -16.02
N ILE A 288 -4.35 -40.64 -15.44
CA ILE A 288 -5.44 -39.77 -14.99
C ILE A 288 -5.25 -39.41 -13.52
N LEU A 289 -4.97 -38.14 -13.25
CA LEU A 289 -4.91 -37.58 -11.90
C LEU A 289 -6.34 -37.34 -11.37
N THR A 290 -6.92 -38.33 -10.71
CA THR A 290 -8.29 -38.22 -10.18
C THR A 290 -8.37 -37.22 -9.01
N PRO A 291 -9.56 -36.66 -8.71
CA PRO A 291 -9.76 -35.81 -7.52
C PRO A 291 -9.38 -36.49 -6.21
N GLU A 292 -9.47 -37.81 -6.13
CA GLU A 292 -9.02 -38.62 -4.99
C GLU A 292 -7.49 -38.61 -4.88
N LEU A 293 -6.77 -38.74 -6.00
CA LEU A 293 -5.31 -38.65 -6.06
C LEU A 293 -4.84 -37.22 -5.74
N VAL A 294 -5.50 -36.19 -6.26
CA VAL A 294 -5.22 -34.78 -5.89
C VAL A 294 -5.39 -34.59 -4.38
N ARG A 295 -6.49 -35.07 -3.80
CA ARG A 295 -6.73 -35.01 -2.34
C ARG A 295 -5.68 -35.80 -1.56
N ARG A 296 -5.24 -36.96 -2.06
CA ARG A 296 -4.19 -37.77 -1.42
C ARG A 296 -2.84 -37.05 -1.43
N VAL A 297 -2.44 -36.48 -2.56
CA VAL A 297 -1.21 -35.67 -2.66
C VAL A 297 -1.29 -34.47 -1.72
N ALA A 298 -2.43 -33.75 -1.70
CA ALA A 298 -2.64 -32.62 -0.80
C ALA A 298 -2.58 -33.03 0.68
N ARG A 299 -3.11 -34.21 1.04
CA ARG A 299 -2.97 -34.76 2.40
C ARG A 299 -1.52 -35.05 2.75
N VAL A 300 -0.75 -35.71 1.88
CA VAL A 300 0.69 -35.96 2.13
C VAL A 300 1.44 -34.62 2.31
N CYS A 301 1.12 -33.64 1.48
CA CYS A 301 1.67 -32.29 1.60
C CYS A 301 1.32 -31.61 2.94
N ALA A 302 0.07 -31.74 3.40
CA ALA A 302 -0.35 -31.21 4.69
C ALA A 302 0.26 -31.97 5.89
N THR A 303 0.46 -33.28 5.76
CA THR A 303 1.11 -34.12 6.79
C THR A 303 2.60 -33.82 6.88
N PHE A 304 3.26 -33.57 5.74
CA PHE A 304 4.70 -33.29 5.66
C PHE A 304 5.00 -31.99 4.92
N PRO A 305 4.69 -30.82 5.49
CA PRO A 305 4.71 -29.58 4.72
C PRO A 305 6.09 -29.06 4.31
N TRP A 306 7.13 -29.52 4.98
CA TRP A 306 8.51 -29.19 4.63
C TRP A 306 9.03 -29.98 3.43
N TRP A 307 8.36 -31.07 3.02
CA TRP A 307 8.83 -31.91 1.93
C TRP A 307 8.85 -31.21 0.57
N CYS A 308 9.89 -31.44 -0.22
CA CYS A 308 9.94 -31.06 -1.62
C CYS A 308 9.04 -32.00 -2.46
N GLN A 309 8.86 -31.64 -3.73
CA GLN A 309 8.06 -32.44 -4.65
C GLN A 309 8.59 -33.88 -4.76
N ASP A 310 9.91 -34.06 -4.75
CA ASP A 310 10.55 -35.37 -4.88
C ASP A 310 10.33 -36.25 -3.64
N GLU A 311 10.43 -35.69 -2.43
CA GLU A 311 10.14 -36.40 -1.18
C GLU A 311 8.67 -36.86 -1.11
N VAL A 312 7.73 -36.01 -1.55
CA VAL A 312 6.30 -36.38 -1.64
C VAL A 312 6.09 -37.50 -2.66
N TYR A 313 6.79 -37.43 -3.81
CA TYR A 313 6.75 -38.45 -4.84
C TYR A 313 7.27 -39.80 -4.34
N GLU A 314 8.45 -39.82 -3.72
CA GLU A 314 9.07 -41.04 -3.18
C GLU A 314 8.18 -41.69 -2.11
N HIS A 315 7.56 -40.88 -1.24
CA HIS A 315 6.63 -41.39 -0.22
C HIS A 315 5.34 -41.98 -0.81
N LEU A 316 4.78 -41.36 -1.85
CA LEU A 316 3.61 -41.90 -2.55
C LEU A 316 3.95 -43.19 -3.31
N GLN A 317 5.15 -43.24 -3.91
CA GLN A 317 5.65 -44.44 -4.59
C GLN A 317 5.87 -45.59 -3.61
N SER A 318 6.43 -45.33 -2.43
CA SER A 318 6.63 -46.35 -1.38
C SER A 318 5.32 -46.91 -0.83
N GLN A 319 4.19 -46.21 -1.03
CA GLN A 319 2.84 -46.66 -0.68
C GLN A 319 2.12 -47.35 -1.84
N GLY A 320 2.81 -47.68 -2.92
CA GLY A 320 2.25 -48.33 -4.11
C GLY A 320 1.31 -47.45 -4.92
N VAL A 321 1.39 -46.12 -4.79
CA VAL A 321 0.59 -45.19 -5.60
C VAL A 321 1.28 -44.98 -6.94
N ALA A 322 0.62 -45.41 -8.03
CA ALA A 322 1.11 -45.22 -9.39
C ALA A 322 0.93 -43.77 -9.84
N LEU A 323 1.85 -42.88 -9.43
CA LEU A 323 1.97 -41.51 -9.91
C LEU A 323 3.37 -41.29 -10.47
N ASN A 324 3.53 -40.33 -11.39
CA ASN A 324 4.82 -39.82 -11.83
C ASN A 324 5.11 -38.42 -11.22
N ARG A 325 6.36 -37.95 -11.30
CA ARG A 325 6.76 -36.65 -10.70
C ARG A 325 5.95 -35.46 -11.24
N ARG A 326 5.58 -35.47 -12.53
CA ARG A 326 4.80 -34.39 -13.16
C ARG A 326 3.38 -34.36 -12.60
N GLN A 327 2.77 -35.51 -12.36
CA GLN A 327 1.44 -35.63 -11.77
C GLN A 327 1.40 -35.16 -10.31
N VAL A 328 2.45 -35.44 -9.52
CA VAL A 328 2.56 -34.89 -8.16
C VAL A 328 2.61 -33.35 -8.19
N ARG A 329 3.40 -32.76 -9.09
CA ARG A 329 3.42 -31.30 -9.28
C ARG A 329 2.04 -30.75 -9.67
N GLN A 330 1.41 -31.35 -10.67
CA GLN A 330 0.09 -30.93 -11.13
C GLN A 330 -0.96 -31.04 -10.02
N ALA A 331 -0.90 -32.08 -9.20
CA ALA A 331 -1.77 -32.25 -8.03
C ALA A 331 -1.54 -31.16 -6.96
N MET A 332 -0.29 -30.78 -6.70
CA MET A 332 0.04 -29.69 -5.78
C MET A 332 -0.47 -28.33 -6.30
N GLU A 333 -0.40 -28.09 -7.61
CA GLU A 333 -0.93 -26.88 -8.25
C GLU A 333 -2.47 -26.87 -8.22
N GLN A 334 -3.14 -27.97 -8.62
CA GLN A 334 -4.61 -28.07 -8.66
C GLN A 334 -5.26 -28.05 -7.27
N SER A 335 -4.58 -28.57 -6.25
CA SER A 335 -5.05 -28.50 -4.87
C SER A 335 -4.88 -27.11 -4.23
N GLY A 336 -4.19 -26.19 -4.91
CA GLY A 336 -3.81 -24.89 -4.35
C GLY A 336 -2.67 -24.95 -3.33
N TRP A 337 -2.10 -26.13 -3.07
CA TRP A 337 -1.01 -26.30 -2.12
C TRP A 337 0.22 -25.48 -2.50
N THR A 338 0.55 -25.40 -3.80
CA THR A 338 1.70 -24.60 -4.27
C THR A 338 1.55 -23.12 -3.88
N THR A 339 0.37 -22.53 -4.14
CA THR A 339 0.06 -21.14 -3.79
C THR A 339 0.04 -20.93 -2.28
N LEU A 340 -0.67 -21.80 -1.54
CA LEU A 340 -0.72 -21.73 -0.08
C LEU A 340 0.68 -21.83 0.53
N ARG A 341 1.50 -22.76 0.05
CA ARG A 341 2.87 -22.94 0.53
C ARG A 341 3.73 -21.71 0.29
N GLN A 342 3.58 -21.07 -0.86
CA GLN A 342 4.28 -19.83 -1.18
C GLN A 342 3.89 -18.70 -0.21
N GLU A 343 2.59 -18.47 0.00
CA GLU A 343 2.08 -17.46 0.94
C GLU A 343 2.53 -17.74 2.38
N LEU A 344 2.44 -19.00 2.83
CA LEU A 344 2.88 -19.39 4.17
C LEU A 344 4.39 -19.22 4.35
N ARG A 345 5.21 -19.52 3.33
CA ARG A 345 6.67 -19.29 3.40
C ARG A 345 7.05 -17.82 3.41
N GLN A 346 6.26 -16.97 2.78
CA GLN A 346 6.46 -15.52 2.85
C GLN A 346 6.19 -15.01 4.27
N ARG A 347 5.05 -15.41 4.86
CA ARG A 347 4.52 -14.87 6.13
C ARG A 347 5.02 -15.59 7.38
N TYR A 348 5.43 -16.86 7.28
CA TYR A 348 5.82 -17.71 8.41
C TYR A 348 7.21 -18.32 8.20
N ARG A 349 7.96 -18.46 9.29
CA ARG A 349 9.11 -19.35 9.36
C ARG A 349 8.58 -20.75 9.52
N TRP A 350 8.79 -21.54 8.47
CA TRP A 350 8.31 -22.91 8.40
C TRP A 350 9.50 -23.86 8.41
N THR A 351 9.71 -24.54 9.54
CA THR A 351 10.75 -25.57 9.72
C THR A 351 10.12 -26.87 10.26
N LYS A 352 10.89 -27.97 10.28
CA LYS A 352 10.43 -29.27 10.80
C LYS A 352 9.90 -29.21 12.25
N GLY A 353 10.41 -28.29 13.07
CA GLY A 353 10.05 -28.17 14.49
C GLY A 353 9.38 -26.84 14.88
N SER A 354 9.12 -25.93 13.94
CA SER A 354 8.49 -24.65 14.26
C SER A 354 7.70 -24.07 13.10
N PHE A 355 6.52 -23.55 13.42
CA PHE A 355 5.70 -22.74 12.53
C PHE A 355 5.44 -21.41 13.25
N ARG A 356 6.24 -20.39 12.94
CA ARG A 356 6.20 -19.10 13.64
C ARG A 356 6.01 -17.97 12.66
N PHE A 357 5.20 -16.98 13.01
CA PHE A 357 5.01 -15.80 12.19
C PHE A 357 6.34 -15.03 11.99
N ARG A 358 6.56 -14.50 10.78
CA ARG A 358 7.73 -13.67 10.47
C ARG A 358 7.42 -12.21 10.81
N GLU A 359 7.80 -11.79 12.02
CA GLU A 359 7.72 -10.38 12.42
C GLU A 359 8.34 -9.43 11.39
N LYS A 360 9.47 -9.83 10.78
CA LYS A 360 10.14 -9.06 9.72
C LYS A 360 9.20 -8.77 8.52
N TRP A 361 8.41 -9.75 8.08
CA TRP A 361 7.46 -9.57 6.97
C TRP A 361 6.39 -8.55 7.34
N MET A 362 5.84 -8.63 8.55
CA MET A 362 4.83 -7.67 9.02
C MET A 362 5.36 -6.24 9.06
N VAL A 363 6.58 -6.06 9.57
CA VAL A 363 7.23 -4.74 9.60
C VAL A 363 7.46 -4.22 8.17
N GLU A 364 7.95 -5.05 7.25
CA GLU A 364 8.16 -4.67 5.86
C GLU A 364 6.85 -4.28 5.16
N GLU A 365 5.78 -5.03 5.39
CA GLU A 365 4.45 -4.75 4.82
C GLU A 365 3.83 -3.48 5.42
N LEU A 366 3.96 -3.25 6.72
CA LEU A 366 3.54 -2.01 7.38
C LEU A 366 4.30 -0.81 6.82
N LEU A 367 5.62 -0.92 6.65
CA LEU A 367 6.42 0.17 6.10
C LEU A 367 6.07 0.46 4.64
N ARG A 368 5.80 -0.59 3.84
CA ARG A 368 5.30 -0.45 2.46
C ARG A 368 3.97 0.32 2.42
N LEU A 369 3.01 -0.06 3.27
CA LEU A 369 1.72 0.61 3.36
C LEU A 369 1.84 2.06 3.82
N VAL A 370 2.64 2.33 4.86
CA VAL A 370 2.88 3.70 5.35
C VAL A 370 3.48 4.56 4.24
N HIS A 371 4.46 4.04 3.50
CA HIS A 371 5.04 4.75 2.36
C HIS A 371 4.00 5.05 1.27
N HIS A 372 3.14 4.08 0.94
CA HIS A 372 2.09 4.26 -0.06
C HIS A 372 1.02 5.27 0.40
N LEU A 373 0.60 5.19 1.66
CA LEU A 373 -0.32 6.14 2.29
C LEU A 373 0.22 7.58 2.22
N GLN A 374 1.50 7.77 2.55
CA GLN A 374 2.15 9.08 2.45
C GLN A 374 2.16 9.58 1.01
N THR A 375 2.47 8.71 0.05
CA THR A 375 2.48 9.07 -1.38
C THR A 375 1.08 9.46 -1.88
N CYS A 376 0.04 8.74 -1.48
CA CYS A 376 -1.35 9.09 -1.78
C CYS A 376 -1.72 10.46 -1.18
N LEU A 377 -1.36 10.70 0.09
CA LEU A 377 -1.61 11.96 0.78
C LEU A 377 -0.90 13.15 0.10
N GLU A 378 0.36 12.98 -0.32
CA GLU A 378 1.12 14.02 -1.00
C GLU A 378 0.64 14.32 -2.42
N THR A 379 0.07 13.32 -3.10
CA THR A 379 -0.47 13.45 -4.46
C THR A 379 -1.96 13.81 -4.49
N GLY A 380 -2.61 13.86 -3.32
CA GLY A 380 -4.05 14.09 -3.20
C GLY A 380 -4.90 12.96 -3.77
N GLN A 381 -4.34 11.74 -3.87
CA GLN A 381 -5.03 10.57 -4.38
C GLN A 381 -5.71 9.80 -3.23
N PRO A 382 -6.90 9.22 -3.46
CA PRO A 382 -7.50 8.31 -2.49
C PRO A 382 -6.66 7.03 -2.40
N LEU A 383 -6.68 6.37 -1.24
CA LEU A 383 -6.04 5.07 -1.06
C LEU A 383 -6.76 4.02 -1.92
N PRO A 384 -6.05 3.22 -2.75
CA PRO A 384 -6.65 2.12 -3.51
C PRO A 384 -7.40 1.14 -2.60
N VAL A 385 -8.43 0.48 -3.14
CA VAL A 385 -9.28 -0.46 -2.37
C VAL A 385 -8.45 -1.63 -1.85
N GLU A 386 -7.52 -2.12 -2.66
CA GLU A 386 -6.61 -3.21 -2.33
C GLU A 386 -5.76 -2.88 -1.09
N GLU A 387 -5.31 -1.63 -0.99
CA GLU A 387 -4.49 -1.16 0.13
C GLU A 387 -5.33 -0.89 1.38
N GLN A 388 -6.61 -0.52 1.22
CA GLN A 388 -7.56 -0.46 2.35
C GLN A 388 -7.80 -1.85 2.95
N ILE A 389 -7.94 -2.87 2.10
CA ILE A 389 -8.07 -4.27 2.54
C ILE A 389 -6.81 -4.73 3.25
N ALA A 390 -5.63 -4.51 2.65
CA ALA A 390 -4.36 -4.89 3.25
C ALA A 390 -4.13 -4.22 4.62
N LEU A 391 -4.49 -2.93 4.75
CA LEU A 391 -4.43 -2.22 6.03
C LEU A 391 -5.38 -2.83 7.07
N ALA A 392 -6.62 -3.16 6.67
CA ALA A 392 -7.58 -3.80 7.56
C ALA A 392 -7.09 -5.18 8.03
N ASP A 393 -6.55 -5.99 7.12
CA ASP A 393 -5.98 -7.30 7.43
C ASP A 393 -4.82 -7.20 8.42
N LEU A 394 -3.91 -6.23 8.24
CA LEU A 394 -2.82 -6.01 9.18
C LEU A 394 -3.30 -5.50 10.53
N GLN A 395 -4.33 -4.65 10.58
CA GLN A 395 -4.91 -4.20 11.85
C GLN A 395 -5.55 -5.36 12.62
N ILE A 396 -6.19 -6.30 11.91
CA ILE A 396 -6.71 -7.53 12.52
C ILE A 396 -5.56 -8.39 13.01
N LEU A 397 -4.55 -8.64 12.16
CA LEU A 397 -3.38 -9.45 12.51
C LEU A 397 -2.62 -8.87 13.72
N ALA A 398 -2.44 -7.55 13.78
CA ALA A 398 -1.81 -6.89 14.91
C ALA A 398 -2.56 -7.17 16.21
N ARG A 399 -3.90 -7.11 16.21
CA ARG A 399 -4.74 -7.46 17.38
C ARG A 399 -4.59 -8.93 17.77
N GLU A 400 -4.60 -9.84 16.80
CA GLU A 400 -4.43 -11.29 17.03
C GLU A 400 -3.06 -11.63 17.66
N VAL A 401 -2.01 -10.87 17.30
CA VAL A 401 -0.66 -11.03 17.85
C VAL A 401 -0.48 -10.23 19.16
N GLY A 402 -1.53 -9.55 19.65
CA GLY A 402 -1.50 -8.74 20.87
C GLY A 402 -0.72 -7.42 20.73
N VAL A 403 -0.45 -6.98 19.50
CA VAL A 403 0.13 -5.68 19.19
C VAL A 403 -0.99 -4.63 19.17
N GLU A 404 -1.34 -4.13 20.35
CA GLU A 404 -2.26 -3.00 20.46
C GLU A 404 -1.52 -1.67 20.33
N ALA A 405 -2.11 -0.74 19.59
CA ALA A 405 -1.63 0.63 19.59
C ALA A 405 -1.73 1.18 21.02
N PRO A 406 -0.67 1.79 21.57
CA PRO A 406 -0.74 2.35 22.91
C PRO A 406 -1.88 3.37 22.96
N PRO A 407 -2.70 3.36 24.03
CA PRO A 407 -3.76 4.34 24.16
C PRO A 407 -3.16 5.75 24.12
N PRO A 408 -3.85 6.73 23.52
CA PRO A 408 -3.37 8.09 23.49
C PRO A 408 -3.03 8.54 24.92
N ALA A 409 -1.87 9.18 25.08
CA ALA A 409 -1.41 9.62 26.39
C ALA A 409 -2.52 10.43 27.06
N LYS A 410 -2.86 10.07 28.31
CA LYS A 410 -3.89 10.80 29.05
C LYS A 410 -3.51 12.28 29.10
N ALA A 411 -4.30 13.12 28.43
CA ALA A 411 -4.09 14.56 28.41
C ALA A 411 -3.98 15.07 29.85
N ARG A 412 -2.81 15.57 30.24
CA ARG A 412 -2.58 16.13 31.57
C ARG A 412 -3.07 17.58 31.56
N PRO A 413 -4.18 17.92 32.24
CA PRO A 413 -4.77 19.25 32.10
C PRO A 413 -3.83 20.39 32.51
N TRP A 414 -2.89 20.12 33.41
CA TRP A 414 -1.85 21.08 33.79
C TRP A 414 -0.81 21.28 32.68
N LEU A 415 -0.34 20.20 32.02
CA LEU A 415 0.68 20.29 30.96
C LEU A 415 0.15 21.12 29.79
N TRP A 416 -1.09 20.87 29.39
CA TRP A 416 -1.73 21.59 28.31
C TRP A 416 -1.81 23.11 28.59
N GLN A 417 -2.05 23.52 29.85
CA GLN A 417 -1.95 24.95 30.22
C GLN A 417 -0.50 25.47 30.15
N VAL A 418 0.49 24.66 30.54
CA VAL A 418 1.89 25.07 30.45
C VAL A 418 2.34 25.20 29.00
N GLU A 419 1.95 24.29 28.13
CA GLU A 419 2.21 24.34 26.69
C GLU A 419 1.53 25.55 26.04
N GLN A 420 0.30 25.89 26.43
CA GLN A 420 -0.32 27.14 25.99
C GLN A 420 0.46 28.38 26.41
N VAL A 421 0.98 28.41 27.64
CA VAL A 421 1.79 29.54 28.11
C VAL A 421 3.13 29.61 27.37
N LEU A 422 3.76 28.46 27.08
CA LEU A 422 5.09 28.44 26.47
C LEU A 422 5.11 28.57 24.95
N PHE A 423 4.12 28.00 24.25
CA PHE A 423 4.03 28.00 22.79
C PHE A 423 2.98 28.97 22.25
N GLY A 424 2.01 29.41 23.06
CA GLY A 424 1.03 30.39 22.65
C GLY A 424 1.66 31.77 22.47
N GLN A 425 1.18 32.51 21.47
CA GLN A 425 1.44 33.94 21.39
C GLN A 425 0.70 34.60 22.57
N ARG A 426 1.41 35.29 23.47
CA ARG A 426 0.75 36.10 24.50
C ARG A 426 -0.11 37.14 23.79
N GLN A 427 -1.42 36.95 23.86
CA GLN A 427 -2.37 38.02 23.60
C GLN A 427 -2.52 38.73 24.95
N GLU A 428 -2.17 40.00 25.03
CA GLU A 428 -2.50 40.84 26.18
C GLU A 428 -4.01 40.86 26.30
N VAL A 429 -4.55 40.04 27.20
CA VAL A 429 -5.96 40.08 27.53
C VAL A 429 -6.13 41.26 28.48
N GLN A 430 -6.60 42.38 27.95
CA GLN A 430 -6.82 43.62 28.70
C GLN A 430 -8.01 43.55 29.68
N ASP A 431 -8.73 42.42 29.76
CA ASP A 431 -9.93 42.27 30.60
C ASP A 431 -9.90 40.98 31.44
N ASP A 432 -10.44 41.06 32.65
CA ASP A 432 -10.75 39.94 33.58
C ASP A 432 -11.80 38.93 33.03
N THR A 433 -11.97 38.87 31.71
CA THR A 433 -12.97 38.03 31.04
C THR A 433 -12.53 36.58 31.03
N VAL A 434 -13.29 35.72 31.71
CA VAL A 434 -13.08 34.27 31.72
C VAL A 434 -13.27 33.68 30.32
N ARG A 435 -12.26 32.96 29.83
CA ARG A 435 -12.29 32.26 28.53
C ARG A 435 -12.16 30.77 28.71
N CYS A 436 -12.81 30.00 27.83
CA CYS A 436 -12.55 28.58 27.74
C CYS A 436 -11.11 28.38 27.30
N PRO A 437 -10.28 27.67 28.05
CA PRO A 437 -8.88 27.62 27.73
C PRO A 437 -8.69 26.80 26.43
N VAL A 438 -9.55 25.81 26.15
CA VAL A 438 -9.41 24.93 24.97
C VAL A 438 -9.69 25.63 23.65
N CYS A 439 -10.79 26.37 23.55
CA CYS A 439 -11.19 27.02 22.28
C CYS A 439 -11.06 28.55 22.29
N GLY A 440 -10.61 29.15 23.40
CA GLY A 440 -10.49 30.61 23.55
C GLY A 440 -11.82 31.38 23.65
N SER A 441 -12.97 30.69 23.54
CA SER A 441 -14.29 31.32 23.53
C SER A 441 -14.60 32.04 24.85
N THR A 442 -15.12 33.26 24.75
CA THR A 442 -15.73 34.02 25.85
C THR A 442 -17.16 33.60 26.14
N HIS A 443 -17.76 32.75 25.29
CA HIS A 443 -19.11 32.23 25.51
C HIS A 443 -19.08 31.13 26.57
N VAL A 444 -18.96 31.56 27.82
CA VAL A 444 -18.85 30.68 29.00
C VAL A 444 -19.87 31.09 30.04
N GLY A 445 -20.29 30.13 30.87
CA GLY A 445 -21.22 30.38 31.97
C GLY A 445 -20.77 29.67 33.24
N PRO A 446 -20.93 30.26 34.44
CA PRO A 446 -20.53 29.61 35.69
C PRO A 446 -21.33 28.31 35.88
N LYS A 447 -20.63 27.23 36.22
CA LYS A 447 -21.23 25.92 36.53
C LYS A 447 -21.77 25.85 37.95
N SER A 448 -21.19 26.63 38.85
CA SER A 448 -21.55 26.69 40.27
C SER A 448 -21.31 28.09 40.79
N ARG A 449 -22.22 28.58 41.65
CA ARG A 449 -22.02 29.82 42.42
C ARG A 449 -21.11 29.61 43.63
N ARG A 450 -20.94 28.37 44.09
CA ARG A 450 -20.03 28.02 45.19
C ARG A 450 -18.61 27.79 44.65
N PRO A 451 -17.60 28.52 45.14
CA PRO A 451 -16.21 28.26 44.78
C PRO A 451 -15.71 26.94 45.36
N ARG A 452 -14.67 26.38 44.75
CA ARG A 452 -13.87 25.31 45.33
C ARG A 452 -12.58 25.92 45.90
N LEU A 453 -12.13 25.46 47.05
CA LEU A 453 -10.86 25.92 47.60
C LEU A 453 -9.70 25.17 46.94
N LYS A 454 -8.79 25.92 46.32
CA LYS A 454 -7.54 25.41 45.77
C LYS A 454 -6.42 25.70 46.76
N ARG A 455 -5.84 24.65 47.33
CA ARG A 455 -4.63 24.75 48.16
C ARG A 455 -3.38 24.80 47.29
N PHE A 456 -2.42 25.66 47.57
CA PHE A 456 -1.15 25.74 46.84
C PHE A 456 -0.01 26.25 47.73
N TYR A 457 1.24 25.98 47.37
CA TYR A 457 2.42 26.54 48.04
C TYR A 457 2.81 27.89 47.42
N ASP A 458 2.99 28.92 48.24
CA ASP A 458 3.49 30.23 47.80
C ASP A 458 5.01 30.21 47.52
N ALA A 459 5.62 31.37 47.28
CA ALA A 459 7.06 31.46 46.96
C ALA A 459 7.95 31.13 48.16
N GLU A 460 7.42 31.33 49.37
CA GLU A 460 8.06 31.09 50.67
C GLU A 460 7.88 29.65 51.14
N GLY A 461 7.07 28.85 50.43
CA GLY A 461 6.80 27.44 50.74
C GLY A 461 5.65 27.22 51.73
N ASN A 462 4.87 28.26 52.03
CA ASN A 462 3.71 28.16 52.92
C ASN A 462 2.46 27.73 52.14
N LEU A 463 1.59 26.98 52.81
CA LEU A 463 0.34 26.51 52.21
C LEU A 463 -0.73 27.61 52.27
N GLN A 464 -1.16 28.05 51.09
CA GLN A 464 -2.21 29.05 50.88
C GLN A 464 -3.47 28.43 50.27
N GLU A 465 -4.62 29.09 50.41
CA GLU A 465 -5.89 28.67 49.81
C GLU A 465 -6.53 29.81 49.01
N VAL A 466 -7.04 29.51 47.82
CA VAL A 466 -7.73 30.47 46.96
C VAL A 466 -9.04 29.89 46.40
N PRO A 467 -10.15 30.66 46.39
CA PRO A 467 -11.39 30.21 45.76
C PRO A 467 -11.25 30.15 44.24
N VAL A 468 -11.66 29.03 43.63
CA VAL A 468 -11.67 28.81 42.18
C VAL A 468 -13.05 28.37 41.69
N TYR A 469 -13.43 28.83 40.49
CA TYR A 469 -14.77 28.64 39.94
C TYR A 469 -14.74 27.72 38.71
N ARG A 470 -15.79 26.89 38.56
CA ARG A 470 -16.00 26.06 37.35
C ARG A 470 -16.94 26.75 36.39
N TYR A 471 -16.68 26.58 35.10
CA TYR A 471 -17.46 27.14 34.00
C TYR A 471 -17.85 26.05 32.99
N TYR A 472 -18.99 26.26 32.33
CA TYR A 472 -19.38 25.61 31.09
C TYR A 472 -18.80 26.40 29.91
N CYS A 473 -18.26 25.70 28.92
CA CYS A 473 -18.03 26.29 27.61
C CYS A 473 -19.30 26.08 26.78
N ARG A 474 -19.91 27.18 26.30
CA ARG A 474 -21.14 27.15 25.48
C ARG A 474 -20.84 27.15 23.98
N ASN A 475 -19.56 27.11 23.59
CA ASN A 475 -19.19 26.86 22.20
C ASN A 475 -19.48 25.39 21.86
N GLN A 476 -20.42 25.15 20.94
CA GLN A 476 -20.82 23.80 20.53
C GLN A 476 -19.71 23.04 19.80
N GLU A 477 -18.74 23.76 19.20
CA GLU A 477 -17.59 23.17 18.53
C GLU A 477 -16.47 22.81 19.52
N CYS A 478 -16.57 23.22 20.78
CA CYS A 478 -15.55 22.93 21.78
C CYS A 478 -15.74 21.50 22.32
N PRO A 479 -14.75 20.60 22.17
CA PRO A 479 -14.85 19.23 22.70
C PRO A 479 -14.90 19.19 24.24
N ARG A 480 -14.51 20.30 24.89
CA ARG A 480 -14.48 20.42 26.34
C ARG A 480 -15.67 21.23 26.84
N GLN A 481 -16.63 20.54 27.45
CA GLN A 481 -17.88 21.12 27.93
C GLN A 481 -17.70 21.92 29.24
N THR A 482 -16.71 21.59 30.08
CA THR A 482 -16.46 22.30 31.35
C THR A 482 -14.99 22.47 31.67
N PHE A 483 -14.65 23.55 32.36
CA PHE A 483 -13.30 23.85 32.84
C PHE A 483 -13.33 24.58 34.19
N THR A 484 -12.16 24.70 34.84
CA THR A 484 -11.97 25.51 36.06
C THR A 484 -11.13 26.72 35.68
N HIS A 485 -11.60 27.92 36.02
CA HIS A 485 -10.80 29.13 35.89
C HIS A 485 -9.83 29.19 37.07
N MET A 486 -8.52 29.20 36.77
CA MET A 486 -7.46 29.26 37.77
C MET A 486 -6.84 30.66 37.77
N PRO A 487 -6.49 31.21 38.94
CA PRO A 487 -5.67 32.41 39.03
C PRO A 487 -4.35 32.26 38.25
N PRO A 488 -3.79 33.36 37.71
CA PRO A 488 -2.50 33.34 37.03
C PRO A 488 -1.41 32.65 37.85
N GLY A 489 -0.62 31.79 37.21
CA GLY A 489 0.47 31.06 37.86
C GLY A 489 0.06 29.80 38.64
N LEU A 490 -1.23 29.45 38.74
CA LEU A 490 -1.68 28.18 39.31
C LEU A 490 -2.09 27.18 38.22
N VAL A 491 -1.86 25.89 38.48
CA VAL A 491 -2.21 24.81 37.55
C VAL A 491 -3.18 23.79 38.17
N PRO A 492 -4.03 23.12 37.37
CA PRO A 492 -4.92 22.06 37.80
C PRO A 492 -4.20 20.91 38.51
N TYR A 493 -4.81 20.39 39.57
CA TYR A 493 -4.41 19.16 40.25
C TYR A 493 -2.98 19.13 40.81
N SER A 494 -2.26 20.26 40.86
CA SER A 494 -0.96 20.38 41.54
C SER A 494 -1.02 21.43 42.64
N PRO A 495 -0.49 21.18 43.85
CA PRO A 495 -0.33 22.22 44.87
C PRO A 495 0.82 23.17 44.54
N TYR A 496 1.65 22.85 43.54
CA TYR A 496 2.79 23.68 43.15
C TYR A 496 2.44 24.62 42.00
N ARG A 497 2.94 25.85 42.09
CA ARG A 497 2.77 26.93 41.11
C ARG A 497 3.47 26.62 39.80
N LEU A 498 2.97 27.20 38.71
CA LEU A 498 3.52 27.07 37.36
C LEU A 498 5.02 27.37 37.31
N ASP A 499 5.50 28.38 38.03
CA ASP A 499 6.91 28.76 38.02
C ASP A 499 7.82 27.66 38.55
N LEU A 500 7.38 26.88 39.55
CA LEU A 500 8.16 25.75 40.06
C LEU A 500 8.25 24.60 39.05
N HIS A 501 7.19 24.34 38.27
CA HIS A 501 7.23 23.35 37.18
C HIS A 501 8.20 23.78 36.09
N LEU A 502 8.19 25.06 35.73
CA LEU A 502 9.10 25.63 34.73
C LEU A 502 10.55 25.63 35.21
N ARG A 503 10.80 25.96 36.48
CA ARG A 503 12.14 25.84 37.10
C ARG A 503 12.61 24.39 37.11
N ALA A 504 11.73 23.42 37.35
CA ALA A 504 12.09 22.00 37.30
C ALA A 504 12.54 21.57 35.90
N LEU A 505 11.83 21.99 34.84
CA LEU A 505 12.23 21.75 33.45
C LEU A 505 13.56 22.42 33.12
N GLN A 506 13.71 23.70 33.49
CA GLN A 506 14.92 24.48 33.25
C GLN A 506 16.09 23.86 34.00
N ALA A 507 16.00 23.63 35.31
CA ALA A 507 17.05 23.02 36.11
C ALA A 507 17.45 21.65 35.57
N TYR A 508 16.50 20.78 35.24
CA TYR A 508 16.81 19.46 34.68
C TYR A 508 17.60 19.56 33.36
N SER A 509 17.12 20.39 32.44
CA SER A 509 17.61 20.38 31.06
C SER A 509 18.83 21.28 30.84
N TRP A 510 18.89 22.44 31.49
CA TRP A 510 20.01 23.37 31.39
C TRP A 510 21.24 22.92 32.17
N SER A 511 21.05 22.43 33.39
CA SER A 511 22.18 21.97 34.21
C SER A 511 22.56 20.51 33.95
N TYR A 512 21.99 19.91 32.90
CA TYR A 512 22.16 18.49 32.54
C TYR A 512 21.98 17.56 33.75
N SER A 513 21.07 17.92 34.64
CA SER A 513 21.00 17.36 35.98
C SER A 513 20.11 16.11 36.03
N THR A 514 20.07 15.47 37.20
CA THR A 514 19.22 14.32 37.47
C THR A 514 17.98 14.76 38.24
N TYR A 515 16.89 13.99 38.14
CA TYR A 515 15.65 14.30 38.87
C TYR A 515 15.87 14.45 40.38
N ARG A 516 16.81 13.69 40.95
CA ARG A 516 17.18 13.76 42.37
C ARG A 516 17.79 15.10 42.75
N ARG A 517 18.80 15.55 42.00
CA ARG A 517 19.48 16.83 42.26
C ARG A 517 18.54 18.01 42.09
N VAL A 518 17.68 17.96 41.05
CA VAL A 518 16.65 18.99 40.84
C VAL A 518 15.62 18.97 41.97
N GLY A 519 15.18 17.79 42.41
CA GLY A 519 14.24 17.67 43.53
C GLY A 519 14.81 18.25 44.82
N GLN A 520 16.06 17.94 45.15
CA GLN A 520 16.76 18.50 46.31
C GLN A 520 16.86 20.04 46.22
N ALA A 521 17.25 20.58 45.06
CA ALA A 521 17.39 22.02 44.85
C ALA A 521 16.06 22.78 44.94
N LEU A 522 14.96 22.14 44.50
CA LEU A 522 13.62 22.73 44.52
C LEU A 522 12.77 22.32 45.73
N GLN A 523 13.36 21.57 46.67
CA GLN A 523 12.67 21.03 47.86
C GLN A 523 11.38 20.26 47.53
N VAL A 524 11.41 19.47 46.45
CA VAL A 524 10.32 18.59 46.03
C VAL A 524 10.85 17.17 45.78
N SER A 525 9.99 16.16 45.86
CA SER A 525 10.45 14.78 45.64
C SER A 525 10.94 14.56 44.20
N GLU A 526 11.95 13.71 44.02
CA GLU A 526 12.49 13.36 42.70
C GLU A 526 11.40 12.82 41.76
N MET A 527 10.43 12.05 42.30
CA MET A 527 9.28 11.55 41.54
C MET A 527 8.34 12.65 41.08
N THR A 528 8.23 13.75 41.83
CA THR A 528 7.44 14.92 41.42
C THR A 528 8.11 15.62 40.24
N VAL A 529 9.43 15.84 40.31
CA VAL A 529 10.22 16.39 39.19
C VAL A 529 10.11 15.50 37.96
N TYR A 530 10.30 14.18 38.11
CA TYR A 530 10.14 13.22 37.03
C TYR A 530 8.77 13.36 36.37
N ARG A 531 7.68 13.40 37.16
CA ARG A 531 6.31 13.55 36.62
C ARG A 531 6.10 14.85 35.86
N TRP A 532 6.73 15.95 36.27
CA TRP A 532 6.63 17.24 35.58
C TRP A 532 7.44 17.24 34.30
N VAL A 533 8.72 16.88 34.35
CA VAL A 533 9.63 16.93 33.21
C VAL A 533 9.26 15.89 32.16
N SER A 534 9.06 14.62 32.54
CA SER A 534 8.74 13.55 31.58
C SER A 534 7.42 13.78 30.84
N ALA A 535 6.50 14.56 31.41
CA ALA A 535 5.24 14.90 30.74
C ALA A 535 5.45 15.65 29.42
N TRP A 536 6.52 16.46 29.32
CA TRP A 536 6.91 17.14 28.09
C TRP A 536 7.36 16.17 26.99
N GLY A 537 7.78 14.97 27.38
CA GLY A 537 8.31 13.94 26.49
C GLY A 537 7.28 13.07 25.78
N HIS A 538 5.98 13.24 26.08
CA HIS A 538 4.94 12.37 25.52
C HIS A 538 4.83 12.48 23.99
N GLU A 539 5.13 13.66 23.43
CA GLU A 539 5.13 13.92 22.00
C GLU A 539 6.36 14.78 21.64
N LEU A 540 6.90 14.59 20.43
CA LEU A 540 7.90 15.50 19.87
C LEU A 540 7.27 16.86 19.54
N LEU A 541 8.08 17.89 19.36
CA LEU A 541 7.60 19.23 19.00
C LEU A 541 6.84 19.21 17.66
N PRO A 542 5.53 19.57 17.65
CA PRO A 542 4.73 19.57 16.42
C PRO A 542 4.92 20.90 15.67
N VAL A 543 6.11 21.07 15.08
CA VAL A 543 6.56 22.30 14.38
C VAL A 543 5.52 22.82 13.38
N ALA A 544 5.02 21.94 12.51
CA ALA A 544 4.02 22.31 11.51
C ALA A 544 2.72 22.86 12.14
N ALA A 545 2.31 22.30 13.28
CA ALA A 545 1.11 22.76 14.00
C ALA A 545 1.35 24.09 14.73
N ILE A 546 2.56 24.31 15.24
CA ILE A 546 2.93 25.53 15.98
C ILE A 546 3.18 26.71 15.03
N PHE A 547 3.91 26.48 13.94
CA PHE A 547 4.37 27.54 13.03
C PHE A 547 3.61 27.59 11.71
N GLY A 548 2.69 26.65 11.45
CA GLY A 548 1.93 26.54 10.20
C GLY A 548 2.73 26.01 9.01
N LEU A 549 4.02 25.75 9.18
CA LEU A 549 4.93 25.26 8.15
C LEU A 549 6.14 24.56 8.76
N VAL A 550 6.91 23.87 7.92
CA VAL A 550 8.24 23.35 8.26
C VAL A 550 9.30 24.03 7.40
N ARG A 551 10.44 24.34 8.00
CA ARG A 551 11.64 24.90 7.39
C ARG A 551 12.80 23.93 7.56
N SER A 552 13.62 23.85 6.52
CA SER A 552 14.91 23.16 6.49
C SER A 552 15.74 23.77 5.37
N SER A 553 17.06 23.75 5.49
CA SER A 553 18.01 24.05 4.42
C SER A 553 17.92 23.05 3.25
N GLY A 554 17.30 21.88 3.48
CA GLY A 554 17.27 20.78 2.52
C GLY A 554 18.46 19.84 2.63
N VAL A 555 19.41 20.09 3.54
CA VAL A 555 20.58 19.22 3.77
C VAL A 555 20.46 18.60 5.15
N VAL A 556 20.22 17.29 5.19
CA VAL A 556 19.92 16.57 6.43
C VAL A 556 20.99 15.52 6.70
N GLY A 557 21.69 15.67 7.82
CA GLY A 557 22.55 14.63 8.36
C GLY A 557 21.74 13.61 9.17
N VAL A 558 22.00 12.33 8.96
CA VAL A 558 21.37 11.22 9.67
C VAL A 558 22.47 10.35 10.27
N ASP A 559 22.31 10.02 11.55
CA ASP A 559 23.26 9.20 12.30
C ASP A 559 22.55 8.57 13.51
N GLU A 560 23.22 7.61 14.14
CA GLU A 560 22.73 6.90 15.30
C GLU A 560 23.72 6.85 16.47
N LYS A 561 23.17 6.81 17.68
CA LYS A 561 23.94 6.54 18.90
C LYS A 561 23.33 5.38 19.66
N TYR A 562 24.16 4.42 20.07
CA TYR A 562 23.69 3.35 20.95
C TYR A 562 23.55 3.83 22.41
N VAL A 563 22.49 3.38 23.08
CA VAL A 563 22.16 3.73 24.48
C VAL A 563 21.78 2.48 25.27
N LEU A 564 21.98 2.55 26.58
CA LEU A 564 21.65 1.46 27.50
C LEU A 564 20.18 1.53 27.91
N VAL A 565 19.47 0.40 27.76
CA VAL A 565 18.06 0.17 28.10
C VAL A 565 17.93 -1.23 28.71
N PRO A 566 18.11 -1.40 30.03
CA PRO A 566 18.15 -2.72 30.66
C PRO A 566 16.83 -3.48 30.62
N LYS A 567 15.67 -2.81 30.78
CA LYS A 567 14.37 -3.46 30.61
C LYS A 567 14.02 -3.52 29.13
N SER A 568 14.52 -4.56 28.48
CA SER A 568 14.30 -4.85 27.07
C SER A 568 13.82 -6.29 26.86
N ASP A 569 12.86 -6.44 25.94
CA ASP A 569 12.32 -7.72 25.47
C ASP A 569 13.20 -8.37 24.39
N LYS A 570 14.38 -7.82 24.13
CA LYS A 570 15.36 -8.41 23.21
C LYS A 570 15.83 -9.78 23.74
N PRO A 571 16.13 -10.73 22.85
CA PRO A 571 16.68 -12.03 23.24
C PRO A 571 18.00 -11.89 24.00
N GLU A 572 18.32 -12.89 24.82
CA GLU A 572 19.55 -12.92 25.60
C GLU A 572 20.81 -12.80 24.73
N GLY A 573 21.80 -12.05 25.23
CA GLY A 573 23.06 -11.83 24.54
C GLY A 573 23.69 -10.48 24.88
N LYS A 574 24.93 -10.26 24.41
CA LYS A 574 25.73 -9.06 24.71
C LYS A 574 25.04 -7.74 24.34
N ARG A 575 24.10 -7.76 23.39
CA ARG A 575 23.37 -6.58 22.88
C ARG A 575 21.94 -6.45 23.43
N ARG A 576 21.52 -7.28 24.39
CA ARG A 576 20.15 -7.28 24.94
C ARG A 576 19.75 -5.90 25.45
N CYS A 577 20.62 -5.27 26.23
CA CYS A 577 20.34 -3.99 26.87
C CYS A 577 20.73 -2.78 26.01
N TRP A 578 21.14 -2.96 24.75
CA TRP A 578 21.60 -1.86 23.90
C TRP A 578 20.59 -1.57 22.80
N MET A 579 20.17 -0.32 22.67
CA MET A 579 19.25 0.18 21.63
C MET A 579 19.89 1.36 20.89
N TYR A 580 19.27 1.81 19.80
CA TYR A 580 19.83 2.83 18.91
C TYR A 580 18.91 4.04 18.83
N VAL A 581 19.43 5.21 19.22
CA VAL A 581 18.79 6.50 19.04
C VAL A 581 19.22 7.04 17.68
N TYR A 582 18.27 7.22 16.78
CA TYR A 582 18.46 7.80 15.46
C TYR A 582 18.17 9.30 15.52
N LEU A 583 18.99 10.11 14.85
CA LEU A 583 18.87 11.56 14.78
C LEU A 583 18.89 12.00 13.32
N ALA A 584 18.01 12.95 12.98
CA ALA A 584 18.00 13.66 11.70
C ALA A 584 18.18 15.14 12.00
N VAL A 585 19.27 15.71 11.52
CA VAL A 585 19.71 17.07 11.84
C VAL A 585 19.85 17.85 10.55
N ASP A 586 19.29 19.06 10.51
CA ASP A 586 19.61 20.01 9.44
C ASP A 586 21.05 20.51 9.61
N VAL A 587 21.91 20.22 8.63
CA VAL A 587 23.35 20.46 8.77
C VAL A 587 23.67 21.96 8.89
N HIS A 588 22.89 22.81 8.23
CA HIS A 588 23.19 24.23 8.14
C HIS A 588 22.59 25.02 9.32
N THR A 589 21.44 24.58 9.82
CA THR A 589 20.73 25.26 10.92
C THR A 589 20.90 24.56 12.26
N TYR A 590 21.52 23.37 12.28
CA TYR A 590 21.65 22.49 13.44
C TYR A 590 20.31 22.05 14.05
N ASP A 591 19.21 22.19 13.32
CA ASP A 591 17.88 21.87 13.84
C ASP A 591 17.67 20.35 13.90
N LEU A 592 17.18 19.86 15.04
CA LEU A 592 16.88 18.45 15.25
C LEU A 592 15.49 18.14 14.68
N LEU A 593 15.46 17.74 13.40
CA LEU A 593 14.22 17.52 12.65
C LEU A 593 13.45 16.29 13.14
N HIS A 594 14.17 15.23 13.50
CA HIS A 594 13.60 14.02 14.07
C HIS A 594 14.59 13.28 14.97
N ILE A 595 14.05 12.66 16.02
CA ILE A 595 14.77 11.75 16.92
C ILE A 595 13.84 10.59 17.27
N ALA A 596 14.37 9.37 17.30
CA ALA A 596 13.61 8.18 17.68
C ALA A 596 14.54 7.08 18.21
N ILE A 597 14.02 6.12 18.97
CA ILE A 597 14.78 4.97 19.48
C ILE A 597 14.23 3.67 18.91
N TYR A 598 15.13 2.80 18.48
CA TYR A 598 14.81 1.47 17.95
C TYR A 598 15.63 0.37 18.66
N PRO A 599 15.06 -0.83 18.87
CA PRO A 599 15.78 -1.94 19.49
C PRO A 599 16.97 -2.47 18.67
N HIS A 600 16.93 -2.28 17.35
CA HIS A 600 17.91 -2.83 16.41
C HIS A 600 18.41 -1.76 15.45
N ASN A 601 19.64 -1.96 14.95
CA ASN A 601 20.21 -1.17 13.89
C ASN A 601 20.03 -1.92 12.58
N THR A 602 18.88 -1.74 11.92
CA THR A 602 18.54 -2.44 10.68
C THR A 602 18.04 -1.50 9.60
N GLN A 603 18.03 -1.98 8.35
CA GLN A 603 17.37 -1.30 7.23
C GLN A 603 15.90 -0.96 7.51
N GLN A 604 15.14 -1.82 8.21
CA GLN A 604 13.75 -1.54 8.59
C GLN A 604 13.66 -0.37 9.57
N SER A 605 14.61 -0.27 10.51
CA SER A 605 14.65 0.83 11.49
C SER A 605 14.98 2.15 10.80
N ALA A 606 15.95 2.16 9.88
CA ALA A 606 16.26 3.31 9.03
C ALA A 606 15.05 3.71 8.15
N HIS A 607 14.34 2.73 7.58
CA HIS A 607 13.14 2.98 6.76
C HIS A 607 12.01 3.61 7.59
N ALA A 608 11.71 3.07 8.76
CA ALA A 608 10.75 3.66 9.69
C ALA A 608 11.13 5.11 10.06
N PHE A 609 12.40 5.35 10.35
CA PHE A 609 12.92 6.65 10.73
C PHE A 609 12.79 7.70 9.62
N LEU A 610 13.18 7.35 8.39
CA LEU A 610 13.08 8.25 7.25
C LEU A 610 11.63 8.49 6.81
N LEU A 611 10.75 7.48 6.90
CA LEU A 611 9.31 7.69 6.68
C LEU A 611 8.69 8.64 7.71
N ALA A 612 9.11 8.57 8.98
CA ALA A 612 8.66 9.49 10.01
C ALA A 612 9.16 10.92 9.75
N LEU A 613 10.39 11.08 9.26
CA LEU A 613 10.93 12.37 8.81
C LEU A 613 10.10 12.95 7.66
N ARG A 614 9.74 12.13 6.66
CA ARG A 614 8.88 12.52 5.54
C ARG A 614 7.46 12.88 6.01
N ALA A 615 6.89 12.12 6.94
CA ALA A 615 5.57 12.39 7.52
C ALA A 615 5.48 13.76 8.20
N LYS A 616 6.59 14.22 8.79
CA LYS A 616 6.69 15.56 9.38
C LYS A 616 6.70 16.69 8.34
N GLY A 617 6.79 16.37 7.05
CA GLY A 617 6.78 17.33 5.94
C GLY A 617 8.17 17.72 5.42
N TYR A 618 9.25 17.14 5.94
CA TYR A 618 10.60 17.45 5.47
C TYR A 618 10.90 16.74 4.15
N ARG A 619 11.53 17.47 3.22
CA ARG A 619 11.90 16.99 1.88
C ARG A 619 13.36 17.35 1.60
N PRO A 620 14.32 16.54 2.10
CA PRO A 620 15.73 16.80 1.86
C PRO A 620 16.06 16.78 0.37
N GLN A 621 16.94 17.68 -0.03
CA GLN A 621 17.66 17.67 -1.31
C GLN A 621 18.94 16.84 -1.19
N VAL A 622 19.52 16.79 0.01
CA VAL A 622 20.73 16.02 0.34
C VAL A 622 20.51 15.31 1.66
N VAL A 623 20.86 14.02 1.71
CA VAL A 623 20.96 13.25 2.96
C VAL A 623 22.41 12.84 3.15
N VAL A 624 22.99 13.23 4.28
CA VAL A 624 24.38 12.93 4.66
C VAL A 624 24.35 11.84 5.72
N THR A 625 25.07 10.75 5.51
CA THR A 625 25.16 9.65 6.49
C THR A 625 26.62 9.30 6.77
N ASP A 626 26.83 8.39 7.71
CA ASP A 626 28.05 7.59 7.75
C ASP A 626 28.10 6.59 6.57
N LEU A 627 29.00 5.61 6.64
CA LEU A 627 29.18 4.58 5.61
C LEU A 627 28.21 3.40 5.71
N ARG A 628 27.12 3.54 6.48
CA ARG A 628 26.25 2.41 6.73
C ARG A 628 25.42 2.05 5.51
N ARG A 629 25.66 0.85 5.00
CA ARG A 629 25.05 0.28 3.77
C ARG A 629 23.51 0.24 3.78
N ASP A 630 22.88 0.23 4.96
CA ASP A 630 21.43 0.19 5.10
C ASP A 630 20.74 1.46 4.60
N TYR A 631 21.41 2.63 4.64
CA TYR A 631 20.77 3.90 4.32
C TYR A 631 20.55 4.11 2.82
N GLY A 632 21.54 3.82 1.97
CA GLY A 632 21.48 4.13 0.53
C GLY A 632 20.19 3.66 -0.17
N PRO A 633 19.84 2.35 -0.12
CA PRO A 633 18.61 1.85 -0.72
C PRO A 633 17.34 2.47 -0.14
N VAL A 634 17.33 2.79 1.15
CA VAL A 634 16.17 3.34 1.85
C VAL A 634 16.01 4.83 1.53
N ILE A 635 17.09 5.60 1.44
CA ILE A 635 17.08 7.01 1.02
C ILE A 635 16.51 7.09 -0.39
N ALA A 636 17.00 6.25 -1.33
CA ALA A 636 16.50 6.20 -2.69
C ALA A 636 14.99 5.88 -2.76
N LEU A 637 14.49 5.03 -1.86
CA LEU A 637 13.07 4.69 -1.77
C LEU A 637 12.23 5.84 -1.17
N VAL A 638 12.64 6.39 -0.02
CA VAL A 638 11.83 7.36 0.73
C VAL A 638 11.95 8.77 0.15
N PHE A 639 13.15 9.16 -0.28
CA PHE A 639 13.48 10.47 -0.84
C PHE A 639 14.17 10.30 -2.21
N PRO A 640 13.45 9.85 -3.24
CA PRO A 640 14.03 9.52 -4.55
C PRO A 640 14.71 10.70 -5.27
N LYS A 641 14.46 11.93 -4.82
CA LYS A 641 15.08 13.16 -5.36
C LYS A 641 16.27 13.64 -4.54
N ALA A 642 16.52 13.06 -3.37
CA ALA A 642 17.63 13.45 -2.52
C ALA A 642 18.93 12.82 -3.03
N GLN A 643 20.01 13.60 -3.03
CA GLN A 643 21.35 13.07 -3.22
C GLN A 643 21.86 12.48 -1.90
N HIS A 644 22.39 11.27 -1.95
CA HIS A 644 23.03 10.64 -0.79
C HIS A 644 24.52 10.98 -0.78
N HIS A 645 25.01 11.53 0.33
CA HIS A 645 26.43 11.76 0.59
C HIS A 645 26.88 10.93 1.79
N GLU A 646 28.06 10.34 1.69
CA GLU A 646 28.71 9.61 2.79
C GLU A 646 29.85 10.47 3.37
N CYS A 647 29.90 10.57 4.70
CA CYS A 647 30.86 11.40 5.41
C CYS A 647 32.31 10.99 5.11
N LEU A 648 33.12 11.91 4.56
CA LEU A 648 34.53 11.65 4.24
C LEU A 648 35.37 11.31 5.48
N PHE A 649 35.06 11.92 6.63
CA PHE A 649 35.76 11.63 7.88
C PHE A 649 35.51 10.19 8.36
N HIS A 650 34.27 9.70 8.27
CA HIS A 650 33.96 8.31 8.57
C HIS A 650 34.60 7.35 7.57
N ALA A 651 34.71 7.75 6.29
CA ALA A 651 35.44 6.99 5.29
C ALA A 651 36.92 6.80 5.65
N GLU A 652 37.61 7.88 6.03
CA GLU A 652 39.00 7.81 6.47
C GLU A 652 39.16 6.96 7.75
N GLN A 653 38.23 7.08 8.69
CA GLN A 653 38.22 6.27 9.92
C GLN A 653 38.03 4.78 9.64
N GLU A 654 37.14 4.41 8.72
CA GLU A 654 36.88 3.02 8.36
C GLU A 654 38.10 2.37 7.74
N VAL A 655 38.74 3.07 6.79
CA VAL A 655 39.99 2.62 6.18
C VAL A 655 41.08 2.45 7.24
N SER A 656 41.26 3.45 8.11
CA SER A 656 42.25 3.39 9.19
C SER A 656 41.97 2.26 10.18
N ARG A 657 40.69 1.97 10.47
CA ARG A 657 40.30 0.88 11.36
C ARG A 657 40.61 -0.48 10.75
N TYR A 658 40.22 -0.69 9.49
CA TYR A 658 40.49 -1.93 8.76
C TYR A 658 41.98 -2.24 8.70
N LEU A 659 42.81 -1.25 8.38
CA LEU A 659 44.27 -1.41 8.33
C LEU A 659 44.86 -1.75 9.70
N ARG A 660 44.40 -1.09 10.78
CA ARG A 660 44.84 -1.41 12.15
C ARG A 660 44.42 -2.81 12.60
N GLU A 661 43.22 -3.25 12.24
CA GLU A 661 42.72 -4.58 12.58
C GLU A 661 43.44 -5.68 11.81
N THR A 662 43.87 -5.40 10.58
CA THR A 662 44.50 -6.39 9.69
C THR A 662 46.02 -6.44 9.85
N LEU A 663 46.69 -5.29 9.97
CA LEU A 663 48.16 -5.15 9.98
C LEU A 663 48.72 -4.71 11.33
N GLY A 664 47.87 -4.44 12.33
CA GLY A 664 48.29 -3.99 13.65
C GLY A 664 48.36 -2.47 13.81
N ARG A 665 48.61 -2.01 15.04
CA ARG A 665 48.56 -0.57 15.38
C ARG A 665 49.69 0.25 14.76
N ASP A 666 50.84 -0.37 14.52
CA ASP A 666 52.05 0.27 13.99
C ASP A 666 52.21 0.02 12.48
N TYR A 667 51.10 -0.27 11.77
CA TYR A 667 51.12 -0.56 10.34
C TYR A 667 51.75 0.57 9.53
N ALA A 668 51.60 1.82 9.95
CA ALA A 668 52.12 2.96 9.21
C ALA A 668 53.65 2.97 9.14
N GLN A 669 54.33 2.44 10.17
CA GLN A 669 55.78 2.30 10.21
C GLN A 669 56.25 0.99 9.55
N GLN A 670 55.49 -0.09 9.74
CA GLN A 670 55.86 -1.43 9.26
C GLN A 670 55.53 -1.65 7.78
N HIS A 671 54.50 -0.99 7.27
CA HIS A 671 53.98 -1.09 5.91
C HIS A 671 53.88 0.31 5.27
N PRO A 672 55.01 0.95 4.92
CA PRO A 672 55.02 2.33 4.41
C PRO A 672 54.22 2.49 3.11
N VAL A 673 54.18 1.46 2.26
CA VAL A 673 53.36 1.44 1.02
C VAL A 673 51.86 1.54 1.35
N VAL A 674 51.42 0.89 2.42
CA VAL A 674 50.01 0.94 2.86
C VAL A 674 49.64 2.35 3.34
N GLU A 675 50.51 2.99 4.12
CA GLU A 675 50.29 4.37 4.56
C GLU A 675 50.33 5.37 3.38
N GLU A 676 51.23 5.16 2.41
CA GLU A 676 51.28 5.95 1.18
C GLU A 676 49.94 5.88 0.44
N VAL A 677 49.42 4.67 0.20
CA VAL A 677 48.14 4.46 -0.48
C VAL A 677 46.97 5.04 0.33
N ARG A 678 46.95 4.85 1.66
CA ARG A 678 45.94 5.45 2.55
C ARG A 678 45.94 6.98 2.42
N ALA A 679 47.11 7.60 2.48
CA ALA A 679 47.26 9.05 2.34
C ALA A 679 46.85 9.52 0.94
N GLU A 680 47.11 8.74 -0.11
CA GLU A 680 46.62 9.02 -1.46
C GLU A 680 45.10 9.03 -1.54
N VAL A 681 44.41 8.04 -0.95
CA VAL A 681 42.93 8.02 -0.89
C VAL A 681 42.40 9.31 -0.28
N VAL A 682 42.97 9.76 0.85
CA VAL A 682 42.55 11.02 1.48
C VAL A 682 42.80 12.20 0.54
N ARG A 683 43.95 12.25 -0.13
CA ARG A 683 44.29 13.29 -1.11
C ARG A 683 43.37 13.31 -2.33
N VAL A 684 42.72 12.20 -2.71
CA VAL A 684 41.75 12.18 -3.82
C VAL A 684 40.61 13.16 -3.56
N PHE A 685 40.15 13.26 -2.31
CA PHE A 685 39.02 14.12 -1.93
C PHE A 685 39.44 15.52 -1.47
N GLN A 686 40.72 15.74 -1.16
CA GLN A 686 41.29 17.07 -0.87
C GLN A 686 41.62 17.84 -2.15
N VAL A 687 40.58 18.16 -2.92
CA VAL A 687 40.67 18.85 -4.22
C VAL A 687 39.53 19.84 -4.38
N GLN A 688 39.70 20.82 -5.27
CA GLN A 688 38.67 21.84 -5.55
C GLN A 688 37.66 21.40 -6.62
N THR A 689 38.05 20.53 -7.56
CA THR A 689 37.21 20.17 -8.71
C THR A 689 37.01 18.65 -8.82
N LYS A 690 35.84 18.24 -9.30
CA LYS A 690 35.55 16.81 -9.52
C LYS A 690 36.45 16.18 -10.57
N GLN A 691 36.89 16.97 -11.56
CA GLN A 691 37.84 16.53 -12.58
C GLN A 691 39.19 16.14 -11.96
N LEU A 692 39.71 16.95 -11.04
CA LEU A 692 40.97 16.62 -10.34
C LEU A 692 40.79 15.42 -9.41
N ALA A 693 39.65 15.32 -8.71
CA ALA A 693 39.32 14.14 -7.90
C ALA A 693 39.37 12.86 -8.75
N ARG A 694 38.69 12.90 -9.90
CA ARG A 694 38.64 11.78 -10.84
C ARG A 694 40.01 11.43 -11.41
N SER A 695 40.81 12.43 -11.80
CA SER A 695 42.17 12.19 -12.29
C SER A 695 43.05 11.53 -11.22
N ARG A 696 42.98 11.98 -9.96
CA ARG A 696 43.70 11.34 -8.85
C ARG A 696 43.20 9.93 -8.57
N TYR A 697 41.90 9.70 -8.64
CA TYR A 697 41.30 8.38 -8.48
C TYR A 697 41.74 7.41 -9.58
N GLU A 698 41.74 7.84 -10.84
CA GLU A 698 42.20 7.04 -11.99
C GLU A 698 43.70 6.73 -11.87
N ALA A 699 44.52 7.69 -11.45
CA ALA A 699 45.95 7.47 -11.19
C ALA A 699 46.20 6.46 -10.06
N LEU A 700 45.38 6.50 -9.00
CA LEU A 700 45.43 5.53 -7.90
C LEU A 700 45.03 4.13 -8.40
N LEU A 701 43.96 4.01 -9.21
CA LEU A 701 43.51 2.75 -9.79
C LEU A 701 44.55 2.13 -10.74
N ALA A 702 45.28 2.94 -11.50
CA ALA A 702 46.33 2.46 -12.41
C ALA A 702 47.46 1.72 -11.67
N ARG A 703 47.65 1.99 -10.38
CA ARG A 703 48.65 1.32 -9.53
C ARG A 703 48.13 0.06 -8.83
N ARG A 704 46.82 -0.23 -8.91
CA ARG A 704 46.14 -1.29 -8.13
C ARG A 704 46.90 -2.61 -8.18
N GLU A 705 47.18 -3.13 -9.37
CA GLU A 705 47.84 -4.43 -9.55
C GLU A 705 49.22 -4.47 -8.87
N ALA A 706 50.05 -3.45 -9.08
CA ALA A 706 51.39 -3.39 -8.50
C ALA A 706 51.35 -3.31 -6.96
N VAL A 707 50.45 -2.51 -6.39
CA VAL A 707 50.39 -2.34 -4.92
C VAL A 707 49.70 -3.51 -4.23
N THR A 708 48.74 -4.18 -4.86
CA THR A 708 48.08 -5.36 -4.25
C THR A 708 48.89 -6.64 -4.41
N GLN A 709 49.77 -6.72 -5.40
CA GLN A 709 50.80 -7.76 -5.46
C GLN A 709 51.80 -7.63 -4.31
N ALA A 710 52.20 -6.40 -3.96
CA ALA A 710 53.08 -6.14 -2.84
C ALA A 710 52.38 -6.31 -1.48
N GLU A 711 51.15 -5.78 -1.36
CA GLU A 711 50.38 -5.76 -0.12
C GLU A 711 48.92 -6.16 -0.39
N PRO A 712 48.59 -7.47 -0.34
CA PRO A 712 47.26 -7.99 -0.70
C PRO A 712 46.09 -7.38 0.08
N VAL A 713 46.34 -6.89 1.30
CA VAL A 713 45.36 -6.23 2.16
C VAL A 713 44.78 -4.96 1.50
N LEU A 714 45.52 -4.31 0.61
CA LEU A 714 45.06 -3.11 -0.09
C LEU A 714 43.92 -3.38 -1.09
N GLU A 715 43.69 -4.62 -1.51
CA GLU A 715 42.60 -4.94 -2.44
C GLU A 715 41.24 -4.52 -1.87
N TRP A 716 41.04 -4.72 -0.56
CA TRP A 716 39.84 -4.27 0.13
C TRP A 716 39.66 -2.75 0.05
N LEU A 717 40.75 -1.97 0.14
CA LEU A 717 40.68 -0.50 0.06
C LEU A 717 40.25 -0.04 -1.34
N PHE A 718 40.68 -0.72 -2.40
CA PHE A 718 40.20 -0.44 -3.76
C PHE A 718 38.73 -0.82 -3.95
N GLU A 719 38.30 -1.97 -3.45
CA GLU A 719 36.89 -2.39 -3.46
C GLU A 719 36.01 -1.41 -2.68
N PHE A 720 36.45 -1.02 -1.49
CA PHE A 720 35.79 -0.03 -0.64
C PHE A 720 35.66 1.31 -1.38
N LEU A 721 36.75 1.83 -1.96
CA LEU A 721 36.72 3.09 -2.67
C LEU A 721 35.80 3.03 -3.89
N ALA A 722 35.84 1.94 -4.68
CA ALA A 722 34.96 1.75 -5.83
C ALA A 722 33.48 1.70 -5.43
N GLN A 723 33.15 1.03 -4.32
CA GLN A 723 31.78 0.94 -3.80
C GLN A 723 31.24 2.32 -3.36
N HIS A 724 32.07 3.10 -2.67
CA HIS A 724 31.64 4.34 -2.00
C HIS A 724 31.87 5.61 -2.84
N TRP A 725 32.69 5.53 -3.90
CA TRP A 725 33.07 6.66 -4.76
C TRP A 725 31.91 7.59 -5.16
N PRO A 726 30.74 7.12 -5.65
CA PRO A 726 29.67 8.01 -6.09
C PRO A 726 29.11 8.89 -4.98
N HIS A 727 29.15 8.43 -3.74
CA HIS A 727 28.61 9.15 -2.58
C HIS A 727 29.69 9.97 -1.85
N LEU A 728 30.98 9.66 -2.01
CA LEU A 728 32.07 10.43 -1.41
C LEU A 728 32.45 11.65 -2.26
N VAL A 729 32.49 11.52 -3.59
CA VAL A 729 32.99 12.58 -4.49
C VAL A 729 32.01 13.75 -4.69
N ASN A 730 30.74 13.57 -4.36
CA ASN A 730 29.69 14.53 -4.70
C ASN A 730 29.75 15.86 -3.90
N SER A 731 30.48 15.88 -2.78
CA SER A 731 30.79 17.10 -2.00
C SER A 731 31.88 17.96 -2.62
N VAL A 732 32.77 17.37 -3.43
CA VAL A 732 33.78 18.12 -4.18
C VAL A 732 33.07 19.07 -5.14
N GLU A 733 33.49 20.33 -5.18
CA GLU A 733 32.89 21.36 -6.08
C GLU A 733 31.40 21.63 -5.80
N ASN A 734 30.91 21.33 -4.59
CA ASN A 734 29.51 21.52 -4.22
C ASN A 734 29.34 22.08 -2.80
N ASP A 735 29.20 23.39 -2.70
CA ASP A 735 29.05 24.09 -1.41
C ASP A 735 27.79 23.72 -0.63
N LEU A 736 26.78 23.13 -1.29
CA LEU A 736 25.57 22.67 -0.62
C LEU A 736 25.83 21.41 0.21
N ILE A 737 26.66 20.49 -0.30
CA ILE A 737 26.91 19.18 0.31
C ILE A 737 28.13 19.30 1.24
N PRO A 738 27.94 19.19 2.56
CA PRO A 738 29.07 19.20 3.50
C PRO A 738 29.92 17.96 3.27
N ALA A 739 31.24 18.08 3.35
CA ALA A 739 32.16 16.94 3.27
C ALA A 739 32.04 15.97 4.46
N THR A 740 31.49 16.42 5.59
CA THR A 740 31.40 15.64 6.83
C THR A 740 30.05 15.80 7.52
N ASN A 741 29.72 14.85 8.40
CA ASN A 741 28.49 14.84 9.19
C ASN A 741 28.61 15.58 10.54
N ASN A 742 29.55 16.54 10.64
CA ASN A 742 29.92 17.21 11.89
C ASN A 742 28.72 17.83 12.63
N ALA A 743 27.73 18.37 11.90
CA ALA A 743 26.57 18.98 12.52
C ALA A 743 25.76 17.95 13.33
N THR A 744 25.52 16.77 12.76
CA THR A 744 24.82 15.67 13.44
C THR A 744 25.61 15.17 14.64
N GLU A 745 26.93 14.98 14.50
CA GLU A 745 27.83 14.61 15.58
C GLU A 745 27.79 15.62 16.74
N MET A 746 27.71 16.92 16.45
CA MET A 746 27.56 17.96 17.47
C MET A 746 26.25 17.82 18.25
N VAL A 747 25.13 17.51 17.58
CA VAL A 747 23.85 17.27 18.27
C VAL A 747 23.92 16.00 19.11
N ILE A 748 24.51 14.94 18.59
CA ILE A 748 24.76 13.69 19.33
C ILE A 748 25.61 13.95 20.57
N ARG A 749 26.65 14.78 20.46
CA ARG A 749 27.48 15.17 21.61
C ARG A 749 26.67 15.95 22.65
N ARG A 750 25.76 16.85 22.24
CA ARG A 750 24.86 17.56 23.17
C ARG A 750 23.88 16.62 23.87
N PHE A 751 23.35 15.63 23.15
CA PHE A 751 22.56 14.56 23.75
C PHE A 751 23.39 13.76 24.77
N ASP A 752 24.63 13.41 24.42
CA ASP A 752 25.51 12.57 25.24
C ASP A 752 25.91 13.25 26.56
N GLN A 753 26.12 14.56 26.54
CA GLN A 753 26.46 15.36 27.74
C GLN A 753 25.46 15.16 28.89
N HIS A 754 24.16 15.08 28.57
CA HIS A 754 23.13 14.84 29.58
C HIS A 754 22.93 13.34 29.83
N TYR A 755 22.95 12.53 28.77
CA TYR A 755 22.80 11.07 28.87
C TYR A 755 23.83 10.42 29.81
N GLN A 756 25.08 10.87 29.78
CA GLN A 756 26.15 10.34 30.63
C GLN A 756 25.87 10.53 32.14
N ASN A 757 25.02 11.48 32.54
CA ASN A 757 24.74 11.78 33.94
C ASN A 757 23.74 10.82 34.61
N PHE A 758 23.03 9.98 33.84
CA PHE A 758 22.03 9.05 34.39
C PHE A 758 22.22 7.58 33.99
N CYS A 759 23.36 7.22 33.39
CA CYS A 759 23.82 5.84 33.19
C CYS A 759 22.87 4.89 32.43
N GLY A 760 22.01 5.43 31.54
CA GLY A 760 21.06 4.64 30.75
C GLY A 760 19.59 4.91 31.09
N PHE A 761 18.69 4.39 30.25
CA PHE A 761 17.26 4.48 30.44
C PHE A 761 16.74 3.20 31.10
N GLU A 762 15.69 3.30 31.92
CA GLU A 762 15.09 2.12 32.54
C GLU A 762 14.45 1.19 31.49
N SER A 763 13.65 1.76 30.59
CA SER A 763 12.93 1.07 29.52
C SER A 763 12.83 1.92 28.24
N ILE A 764 12.39 1.32 27.13
CA ILE A 764 12.18 2.04 25.86
C ILE A 764 11.20 3.21 26.02
N GLN A 765 10.17 3.07 26.87
CA GLN A 765 9.20 4.14 27.12
C GLN A 765 9.85 5.32 27.84
N THR A 766 10.68 5.07 28.86
CA THR A 766 11.40 6.15 29.54
C THR A 766 12.42 6.84 28.63
N ALA A 767 13.04 6.09 27.72
CA ALA A 767 13.91 6.66 26.69
C ALA A 767 13.12 7.58 25.76
N GLN A 768 11.98 7.14 25.23
CA GLN A 768 11.11 7.95 24.37
C GLN A 768 10.69 9.26 25.04
N LEU A 769 10.30 9.23 26.33
CA LEU A 769 9.96 10.44 27.08
C LEU A 769 11.16 11.40 27.14
N TYR A 770 12.35 10.89 27.48
CA TYR A 770 13.54 11.72 27.51
C TYR A 770 13.86 12.32 26.13
N LEU A 771 13.75 11.55 25.05
CA LEU A 771 14.00 12.05 23.69
C LEU A 771 13.07 13.20 23.32
N GLY A 772 11.79 13.14 23.71
CA GLY A 772 10.85 14.25 23.50
C GLY A 772 11.19 15.50 24.32
N VAL A 773 11.66 15.33 25.57
CA VAL A 773 12.15 16.46 26.38
C VAL A 773 13.39 17.07 25.74
N PHE A 774 14.37 16.24 25.38
CA PHE A 774 15.62 16.66 24.76
C PHE A 774 15.37 17.41 23.46
N GLU A 775 14.53 16.87 22.57
CA GLU A 775 14.23 17.50 21.28
C GLU A 775 13.60 18.89 21.45
N LYS A 776 12.59 19.01 22.31
CA LYS A 776 11.97 20.31 22.61
C LYS A 776 13.00 21.29 23.16
N VAL A 777 13.73 20.91 24.21
CA VAL A 777 14.67 21.85 24.85
C VAL A 777 15.82 22.23 23.92
N TYR A 778 16.43 21.26 23.24
CA TYR A 778 17.54 21.48 22.33
C TYR A 778 17.19 22.52 21.25
N ARG A 779 16.03 22.35 20.61
CA ARG A 779 15.59 23.21 19.51
C ARG A 779 15.33 24.67 19.89
N PHE A 780 14.98 24.92 21.16
CA PHE A 780 14.78 26.28 21.69
C PHE A 780 16.01 26.86 22.40
N THR A 781 17.00 26.04 22.76
CA THR A 781 18.19 26.49 23.50
C THR A 781 19.18 27.18 22.58
N PRO A 782 19.54 28.46 22.84
CA PRO A 782 20.56 29.13 22.03
C PRO A 782 21.94 28.53 22.20
N PHE A 783 22.75 28.59 21.15
CA PHE A 783 24.16 28.27 21.24
C PHE A 783 24.89 29.27 22.15
N SER A 784 25.91 28.78 22.86
CA SER A 784 26.69 29.57 23.82
C SER A 784 27.36 30.80 23.18
N ARG A 785 27.77 31.76 24.01
CA ARG A 785 28.51 32.95 23.57
C ARG A 785 29.86 32.62 22.95
N ASP A 786 30.46 31.48 23.30
CA ASP A 786 31.73 31.03 22.73
C ASP A 786 31.57 30.31 21.39
N ALA A 787 30.34 30.07 20.94
CA ALA A 787 30.10 29.46 19.64
C ALA A 787 30.58 30.38 18.49
N GLN A 788 30.83 29.76 17.33
CA GLN A 788 31.16 30.45 16.09
C GLN A 788 30.16 31.57 15.77
N ALA A 789 30.64 32.68 15.21
CA ALA A 789 29.87 33.90 15.02
C ALA A 789 28.52 33.68 14.32
N ARG A 790 28.46 32.74 13.36
CA ARG A 790 27.24 32.44 12.59
C ARG A 790 26.08 31.84 13.42
N VAL A 791 26.36 31.14 14.53
CA VAL A 791 25.31 30.49 15.35
C VAL A 791 25.15 31.08 16.76
N ARG A 792 26.14 31.86 17.21
CA ARG A 792 26.21 32.42 18.57
C ARG A 792 24.92 33.10 18.99
N GLY A 793 24.38 32.72 20.16
CA GLY A 793 23.20 33.35 20.77
C GLY A 793 21.87 33.09 20.05
N ARG A 794 21.86 32.25 19.00
CA ARG A 794 20.65 31.81 18.28
C ARG A 794 20.37 30.34 18.62
N SER A 795 19.10 29.96 18.71
CA SER A 795 18.70 28.55 18.82
C SER A 795 18.62 27.88 17.44
N PRO A 796 18.62 26.54 17.37
CA PRO A 796 18.45 25.83 16.09
C PRO A 796 17.19 26.26 15.32
N LEU A 797 16.06 26.47 16.01
CA LEU A 797 14.85 27.00 15.36
C LEU A 797 15.04 28.44 14.86
N GLN A 798 15.75 29.31 15.58
CA GLN A 798 16.04 30.66 15.08
C GLN A 798 16.94 30.61 13.83
N LEU A 799 17.91 29.70 13.78
CA LEU A 799 18.75 29.48 12.59
C LEU A 799 17.96 28.93 11.41
N ALA A 800 16.96 28.08 11.66
CA ALA A 800 16.01 27.63 10.64
C ALA A 800 15.05 28.74 10.17
N GLY A 801 15.09 29.92 10.79
CA GLY A 801 14.32 31.10 10.40
C GLY A 801 12.92 31.18 11.01
N TYR A 802 12.67 30.49 12.13
CA TYR A 802 11.44 30.67 12.90
C TYR A 802 11.56 31.91 13.81
N ASP A 803 10.50 32.71 13.87
CA ASP A 803 10.39 33.80 14.84
C ASP A 803 9.93 33.26 16.19
N LEU A 804 10.82 33.33 17.19
CA LEU A 804 10.58 32.88 18.56
C LEU A 804 10.50 34.05 19.55
N SER A 805 10.54 35.30 19.09
CA SER A 805 10.62 36.49 19.95
C SER A 805 9.46 36.55 20.95
N LYS A 806 8.27 36.17 20.51
CA LYS A 806 7.03 36.19 21.29
C LYS A 806 6.73 34.90 22.05
N MET A 807 7.61 33.88 21.99
CA MET A 807 7.38 32.57 22.62
C MET A 807 8.07 32.48 23.98
N PRO A 808 7.33 32.34 25.10
CA PRO A 808 7.91 32.19 26.44
C PRO A 808 8.90 31.02 26.56
N MET A 809 8.76 29.97 25.74
CA MET A 809 9.73 28.88 25.68
C MET A 809 11.16 29.34 25.34
N ASN A 810 11.32 30.30 24.41
CA ASN A 810 12.63 30.82 24.04
C ASN A 810 13.31 31.54 25.22
N TRP A 811 12.53 32.25 26.04
CA TRP A 811 13.03 32.93 27.23
C TRP A 811 13.42 31.93 28.33
N LEU A 812 12.61 30.90 28.54
CA LEU A 812 12.92 29.81 29.47
C LEU A 812 14.23 29.13 29.08
N CYS A 813 14.40 28.81 27.79
CA CYS A 813 15.61 28.22 27.24
C CYS A 813 16.80 29.19 27.13
N ARG A 814 16.64 30.45 27.54
CA ARG A 814 17.69 31.47 27.73
C ARG A 814 18.02 31.73 29.20
N GLY A 815 17.36 31.04 30.12
CA GLY A 815 17.65 31.14 31.56
C GLY A 815 16.76 32.12 32.31
N TYR A 816 15.82 32.74 31.61
CA TYR A 816 14.93 33.71 32.21
C TYR A 816 13.72 33.03 32.84
N CYS A 817 13.16 33.68 33.86
CA CYS A 817 11.83 33.33 34.34
C CYS A 817 10.78 33.91 33.37
N PRO A 818 9.99 33.08 32.66
CA PRO A 818 9.04 33.57 31.66
C PRO A 818 7.91 34.44 32.26
N LEU A 819 7.71 34.44 33.58
CA LEU A 819 6.75 35.31 34.28
C LEU A 819 7.29 36.72 34.57
N LYS A 820 8.59 36.99 34.36
CA LYS A 820 9.24 38.31 34.59
C LYS A 820 9.84 38.93 33.31
N ALA A 821 9.67 38.31 32.15
CA ALA A 821 10.42 38.63 30.92
C ALA A 821 9.98 39.92 30.19
N GLU A 822 8.93 40.61 30.63
CA GLU A 822 8.44 41.85 30.01
C GLU A 822 9.31 43.10 30.26
N THR A 823 10.37 43.02 31.07
CA THR A 823 11.13 44.20 31.50
C THR A 823 12.60 44.27 31.06
N ARG A 824 13.08 43.38 30.17
CA ARG A 824 14.51 43.41 29.78
C ARG A 824 14.73 43.38 28.27
N GLU A 825 15.35 44.46 27.79
CA GLU A 825 16.01 44.52 26.48
C GLU A 825 17.12 43.46 26.36
N THR A 826 17.34 43.06 25.12
CA THR A 826 17.76 41.74 24.64
C THR A 826 19.26 41.38 24.70
N ASP A 827 20.06 41.95 25.60
CA ASP A 827 21.52 41.80 25.46
C ASP A 827 22.21 40.80 26.40
N HIS A 828 21.53 40.25 27.41
CA HIS A 828 22.23 39.52 28.48
C HIS A 828 21.76 38.09 28.78
N VAL A 829 22.23 37.11 28.00
CA VAL A 829 22.22 35.70 28.43
C VAL A 829 23.07 35.57 29.71
N PRO A 830 22.53 35.11 30.84
CA PRO A 830 23.34 34.78 32.01
C PRO A 830 24.20 33.55 31.68
N ASN A 831 25.51 33.69 31.76
CA ASN A 831 26.43 32.57 31.56
C ASN A 831 26.27 31.54 32.70
N LEU A 832 26.32 30.26 32.33
CA LEU A 832 26.94 29.20 33.12
C LEU A 832 28.11 28.66 32.30
#